data_AF-A0A816KN49-F1
#
_entry.id   AF-A0A816KN49-F1
#
_cell.length_a   1.000
_cell.length_b   1.000
_cell.length_c   1.000
_cell.angle_alpha   90.00
_cell.angle_beta   90.00
_cell.angle_gamma   90.00
#
_symmetry.space_group_name_H-M   'P 1'
#
loop_
_entity.id
_entity.type
_entity.pdbx_description
1 polymer ?
#
loop_
_entity_poly.entity_id
_entity_poly.type
_entity_poly.pdbx_seq_one_letter_code
_entity_poly.pdbx_strand_id
1 'polypeptide(L)'
;MRRAILLSKRTSRRIEVAATPARNQRIGRAKGKAPSDASSSSEATNNPILECPSCGALVWQSESTGRDPRTKELRFTICCNQGEIKLPPMRQPPPVLEKLLQCKQFRETIRVYNALLAFTSIGANIDYSVVFGRGPFTFRIQGQTYHRIGSLIPKPGKATEATLKVLIEMVDTNNCLAKVFRRVRDRYEANSEEDFTISLISDKGKGKQYDLPQSSEVVGLIVGEMSDTICERDIVVKFQSTNLTEIRDDHPLYMSLQYPLLFPYGEYGFNTEIPLHLEEGSSRTRKFVSIRQFYASQIQTRLKEGMTLIKSGRLLHQYVVDVYSSIEEDRLRWHRLNQDVLRAELYSNVCDAVGKGDTDARTVDLFITMTANPNWKEIKDHLAAYGGDSPNDRPDIECRVFKMKLDQLLDDFKKGTFFAPYTAALHRIEFQKRGLPHAHILLWFGDHSRTPSPEEIDKIISAELPDKQKDPEAYELVAKHMIHGPCGLDRPRSPCMENHVCAKKFPRPFTESTSIDKSGYIIYRRRKNENANVLKDGILLDNASVIPYNIEILKKYAAHINVEWCNRTSAIKYLFKYITKGVDRATVLLVVHLEGEHNITIKDTDNLGRVIQKPGIEKTMFTEWMVLCRTSAFARTLTYVQIPEFFTWNNSSKVWSERKRGTSIGRVVTVHPASGDRYYLRILINKVKGPRSYTELRTFNGVTYPDFKSTCCARGLLANDAEWHESMAELNTWGTPSQLREMFVTLLIYCHVANPKELWDKCWKTLSEDILYKKHQLISIDRTLVEEVSSDPH
;
A
#
# COMPACT_ATOMS: atom_id res chain seq x y z
N MET A 1 28.59 8.09 -3.68
CA MET A 1 27.80 9.33 -3.84
C MET A 1 27.52 10.07 -2.52
N ARG A 2 28.11 9.66 -1.38
CA ARG A 2 28.31 10.49 -0.18
C ARG A 2 29.75 10.30 0.33
N ARG A 3 30.63 11.27 0.00
CA ARG A 3 32.04 11.54 0.38
C ARG A 3 33.22 10.57 0.05
N ALA A 4 34.11 11.06 -0.84
CA ALA A 4 35.59 11.09 -0.84
C ALA A 4 36.51 9.98 -1.45
N ILE A 5 37.20 10.36 -2.56
CA ILE A 5 38.67 10.39 -2.88
C ILE A 5 39.51 9.08 -3.02
N LEU A 6 40.02 8.77 -4.24
CA LEU A 6 41.47 8.68 -4.61
C LEU A 6 41.79 8.31 -6.10
N LEU A 7 42.33 9.30 -6.81
CA LEU A 7 43.33 9.38 -7.90
C LEU A 7 43.71 8.18 -8.83
N SER A 8 43.53 8.40 -10.14
CA SER A 8 44.58 8.49 -11.20
C SER A 8 44.38 7.69 -12.51
N LYS A 9 44.38 8.47 -13.61
CA LYS A 9 44.80 8.25 -15.02
C LYS A 9 45.18 6.84 -15.52
N ARG A 10 44.63 6.41 -16.67
CA ARG A 10 45.17 6.55 -18.07
C ARG A 10 44.87 5.35 -19.00
N THR A 11 44.27 5.67 -20.17
CA THR A 11 44.48 5.13 -21.55
C THR A 11 44.27 3.63 -21.87
N SER A 12 43.26 3.29 -22.69
CA SER A 12 43.32 3.07 -24.18
C SER A 12 44.05 1.76 -24.57
N ARG A 13 43.50 0.79 -25.32
CA ARG A 13 42.89 0.83 -26.67
C ARG A 13 42.22 -0.53 -27.01
N ARG A 14 41.14 -0.43 -27.80
CA ARG A 14 40.67 -1.24 -28.98
C ARG A 14 41.33 -2.61 -29.25
N ILE A 15 40.60 -3.62 -29.74
CA ILE A 15 40.28 -3.79 -31.18
C ILE A 15 39.07 -4.74 -31.39
N GLU A 16 38.26 -4.40 -32.40
CA GLU A 16 37.15 -5.12 -33.04
C GLU A 16 37.61 -6.48 -33.63
N VAL A 17 36.76 -7.44 -34.01
CA VAL A 17 36.03 -7.46 -35.30
C VAL A 17 35.22 -8.78 -35.35
N ALA A 18 33.97 -8.65 -35.83
CA ALA A 18 33.13 -9.49 -36.71
C ALA A 18 33.38 -11.03 -36.83
N ALA A 19 32.45 -11.90 -37.22
CA ALA A 19 31.19 -11.75 -37.94
C ALA A 19 30.32 -13.02 -37.74
N THR A 20 29.01 -12.79 -37.76
CA THR A 20 27.87 -13.60 -38.29
C THR A 20 28.16 -14.57 -39.46
N PRO A 21 27.16 -15.32 -40.01
CA PRO A 21 25.92 -15.90 -39.45
C PRO A 21 25.61 -17.32 -40.01
N ALA A 22 24.45 -17.86 -39.60
CA ALA A 22 23.34 -18.24 -40.50
C ALA A 22 22.86 -19.70 -40.48
N ARG A 23 21.52 -19.77 -40.33
CA ARG A 23 20.56 -20.61 -41.09
C ARG A 23 20.57 -22.10 -40.76
N ASN A 24 19.45 -22.83 -40.74
CA ASN A 24 18.18 -22.67 -41.45
C ASN A 24 17.20 -23.68 -40.81
N GLN A 25 15.91 -23.33 -40.58
CA GLN A 25 14.76 -23.76 -41.40
C GLN A 25 14.43 -25.28 -41.28
N ARG A 26 13.21 -25.76 -41.01
CA ARG A 26 11.90 -25.40 -41.58
C ARG A 26 10.80 -26.33 -41.00
N ILE A 27 9.56 -25.80 -40.92
CA ILE A 27 8.26 -26.35 -41.43
C ILE A 27 7.78 -27.74 -40.91
N GLY A 28 6.53 -27.97 -40.50
CA GLY A 28 5.31 -27.15 -40.48
C GLY A 28 4.03 -27.96 -40.16
N ARG A 29 2.89 -27.23 -40.08
CA ARG A 29 1.45 -27.53 -40.32
C ARG A 29 0.89 -28.96 -40.14
N ALA A 30 -0.38 -29.24 -39.79
CA ALA A 30 -1.53 -28.55 -39.20
C ALA A 30 -2.77 -29.50 -39.26
N LYS A 31 -3.74 -29.33 -38.32
CA LYS A 31 -5.20 -29.68 -38.36
C LYS A 31 -5.60 -31.18 -38.27
N GLY A 32 -6.31 -31.64 -37.23
CA GLY A 32 -7.76 -31.53 -36.94
C GLY A 32 -8.28 -32.99 -36.74
N LYS A 33 -9.16 -33.43 -35.84
CA LYS A 33 -10.51 -33.01 -35.37
C LYS A 33 -10.87 -33.93 -34.16
N ALA A 34 -11.75 -33.51 -33.25
CA ALA A 34 -12.29 -34.30 -32.11
C ALA A 34 -13.56 -35.11 -32.51
N PRO A 35 -14.31 -35.81 -31.63
CA PRO A 35 -14.06 -36.33 -30.26
C PRO A 35 -14.52 -37.81 -30.04
N SER A 36 -14.18 -38.46 -28.90
CA SER A 36 -14.96 -39.60 -28.34
C SER A 36 -14.62 -39.90 -26.87
N ASP A 37 -15.60 -40.45 -26.17
CA ASP A 37 -15.74 -40.60 -24.71
C ASP A 37 -14.92 -41.70 -24.01
N ALA A 38 -14.81 -41.50 -22.68
CA ALA A 38 -14.91 -42.48 -21.57
C ALA A 38 -13.67 -43.13 -20.90
N SER A 39 -13.77 -43.09 -19.56
CA SER A 39 -13.20 -43.92 -18.47
C SER A 39 -11.77 -43.69 -17.95
N SER A 40 -11.75 -43.01 -16.79
CA SER A 40 -11.04 -43.33 -15.53
C SER A 40 -9.70 -44.06 -15.56
N SER A 41 -8.64 -43.29 -15.35
CA SER A 41 -7.53 -43.63 -14.44
C SER A 41 -6.92 -42.31 -13.93
N SER A 42 -6.30 -42.34 -12.76
CA SER A 42 -5.78 -41.21 -12.01
C SER A 42 -4.55 -40.56 -12.66
N GLU A 43 -4.71 -39.97 -13.83
CA GLU A 43 -3.65 -39.16 -14.45
C GLU A 43 -3.64 -37.76 -13.83
N ALA A 44 -2.51 -37.41 -13.24
CA ALA A 44 -2.19 -36.05 -12.84
C ALA A 44 -2.55 -35.10 -13.98
N THR A 45 -3.52 -34.22 -13.76
CA THR A 45 -3.94 -33.21 -14.73
C THR A 45 -2.70 -32.39 -15.11
N ASN A 46 -2.13 -32.69 -16.27
CA ASN A 46 -0.93 -32.02 -16.76
C ASN A 46 -1.31 -30.56 -17.04
N ASN A 47 -0.87 -29.64 -16.19
CA ASN A 47 -1.12 -28.21 -16.32
C ASN A 47 0.18 -27.52 -16.75
N PRO A 48 0.58 -27.62 -18.03
CA PRO A 48 1.86 -27.14 -18.50
C PRO A 48 1.94 -25.61 -18.47
N ILE A 49 3.17 -25.12 -18.37
CA ILE A 49 3.51 -23.71 -18.60
C ILE A 49 3.61 -23.50 -20.12
N LEU A 50 2.90 -22.50 -20.62
CA LEU A 50 2.80 -22.12 -22.02
C LEU A 50 3.27 -20.67 -22.20
N GLU A 51 3.72 -20.31 -23.40
CA GLU A 51 3.90 -18.92 -23.79
C GLU A 51 2.58 -18.32 -24.28
N CYS A 52 2.20 -17.16 -23.76
CA CYS A 52 1.07 -16.40 -24.27
C CYS A 52 1.31 -16.03 -25.76
N PRO A 53 0.41 -16.40 -26.69
CA PRO A 53 0.62 -16.14 -28.12
C PRO A 53 0.80 -14.66 -28.47
N SER A 54 0.17 -13.77 -27.70
CA SER A 54 0.17 -12.33 -27.98
C SER A 54 1.34 -11.57 -27.37
N CYS A 55 1.96 -12.05 -26.28
CA CYS A 55 3.00 -11.28 -25.57
C CYS A 55 4.16 -12.11 -25.00
N GLY A 56 4.20 -13.42 -25.23
CA GLY A 56 5.29 -14.30 -24.78
C GLY A 56 5.41 -14.48 -23.26
N ALA A 57 4.42 -14.04 -22.48
CA ALA A 57 4.39 -14.27 -21.03
C ALA A 57 4.17 -15.74 -20.70
N LEU A 58 4.93 -16.27 -19.74
CA LEU A 58 4.74 -17.63 -19.22
C LEU A 58 3.46 -17.71 -18.37
N VAL A 59 2.54 -18.56 -18.81
CA VAL A 59 1.20 -18.75 -18.23
C VAL A 59 0.89 -20.23 -18.11
N TRP A 60 0.18 -20.63 -17.05
CA TRP A 60 -0.35 -21.99 -16.97
C TRP A 60 -1.56 -22.14 -17.88
N GLN A 61 -1.74 -23.32 -18.46
CA GLN A 61 -2.89 -23.62 -19.31
C GLN A 61 -4.24 -23.31 -18.62
N SER A 62 -4.36 -23.59 -17.33
CA SER A 62 -5.55 -23.31 -16.51
C SER A 62 -5.81 -21.82 -16.24
N GLU A 63 -4.87 -20.92 -16.50
CA GLU A 63 -5.10 -19.46 -16.44
C GLU A 63 -5.81 -18.93 -17.70
N SER A 64 -6.11 -19.80 -18.67
CA SER A 64 -6.79 -19.41 -19.88
C SER A 64 -8.24 -18.98 -19.60
N THR A 65 -8.61 -17.87 -20.20
CA THR A 65 -9.98 -17.32 -20.19
C THR A 65 -10.84 -17.81 -21.35
N GLY A 66 -10.37 -18.80 -22.11
CA GLY A 66 -11.05 -19.35 -23.28
C GLY A 66 -10.14 -19.44 -24.48
N ARG A 67 -10.72 -19.80 -25.63
CA ARG A 67 -9.99 -19.93 -26.90
C ARG A 67 -10.42 -18.87 -27.88
N ASP A 68 -9.49 -18.45 -28.72
CA ASP A 68 -9.79 -17.63 -29.88
C ASP A 68 -10.73 -18.38 -30.84
N PRO A 69 -11.88 -17.81 -31.23
CA PRO A 69 -12.81 -18.47 -32.13
C PRO A 69 -12.18 -18.84 -33.49
N ARG A 70 -11.24 -18.00 -33.98
CA ARG A 70 -10.58 -18.09 -35.29
C ARG A 70 -9.32 -18.95 -35.23
N THR A 71 -8.40 -18.66 -34.32
CA THR A 71 -7.09 -19.35 -34.25
C THR A 71 -7.12 -20.61 -33.37
N LYS A 72 -8.14 -20.78 -32.51
CA LYS A 72 -8.26 -21.83 -31.49
C LYS A 72 -7.16 -21.81 -30.42
N GLU A 73 -6.29 -20.80 -30.43
CA GLU A 73 -5.26 -20.56 -29.42
C GLU A 73 -5.89 -20.12 -28.09
N LEU A 74 -5.20 -20.41 -26.99
CA LEU A 74 -5.64 -20.01 -25.66
C LEU A 74 -5.49 -18.49 -25.47
N ARG A 75 -6.51 -17.87 -24.89
CA ARG A 75 -6.55 -16.44 -24.58
C ARG A 75 -6.31 -16.21 -23.08
N PHE A 76 -5.55 -15.18 -22.76
CA PHE A 76 -5.15 -14.84 -21.40
C PHE A 76 -5.38 -13.37 -21.11
N THR A 77 -6.04 -13.07 -19.99
CA THR A 77 -6.27 -11.69 -19.54
C THR A 77 -5.21 -11.19 -18.57
N ILE A 78 -4.55 -12.10 -17.84
CA ILE A 78 -3.62 -11.79 -16.74
C ILE A 78 -2.34 -11.06 -17.17
N CYS A 79 -1.90 -11.24 -18.41
CA CYS A 79 -0.65 -10.68 -18.94
C CYS A 79 -0.89 -9.44 -19.83
N CYS A 80 -1.26 -9.63 -21.10
CA CYS A 80 -1.44 -8.56 -22.08
C CYS A 80 -2.92 -8.23 -22.36
N ASN A 81 -3.83 -8.76 -21.55
CA ASN A 81 -5.27 -8.66 -21.78
C ASN A 81 -5.69 -9.06 -23.21
N GLN A 82 -5.34 -10.27 -23.63
CA GLN A 82 -5.64 -10.80 -24.97
C GLN A 82 -5.02 -9.99 -26.13
N GLY A 83 -3.83 -9.41 -25.91
CA GLY A 83 -3.08 -8.64 -26.91
C GLY A 83 -3.44 -7.15 -26.99
N GLU A 84 -4.41 -6.70 -26.19
CA GLU A 84 -4.81 -5.29 -26.12
C GLU A 84 -3.75 -4.39 -25.47
N ILE A 85 -2.89 -4.95 -24.61
CA ILE A 85 -1.83 -4.23 -23.91
C ILE A 85 -0.50 -4.49 -24.63
N LYS A 86 0.02 -3.46 -25.30
CA LYS A 86 1.33 -3.48 -25.98
C LYS A 86 2.30 -2.52 -25.29
N LEU A 87 3.06 -3.05 -24.33
CA LEU A 87 4.11 -2.31 -23.62
C LEU A 87 5.49 -2.55 -24.28
N PRO A 88 6.44 -1.61 -24.14
CA PRO A 88 7.84 -1.85 -24.49
C PRO A 88 8.38 -3.10 -23.77
N PRO A 89 9.19 -3.94 -24.44
CA PRO A 89 9.83 -5.06 -23.76
C PRO A 89 10.79 -4.56 -22.69
N MET A 90 10.84 -5.25 -21.55
CA MET A 90 11.77 -4.89 -20.47
C MET A 90 13.22 -5.03 -20.95
N ARG A 91 14.04 -4.02 -20.67
CA ARG A 91 15.47 -4.04 -21.03
C ARG A 91 16.24 -4.99 -20.13
N GLN A 92 17.24 -5.66 -20.69
CA GLN A 92 18.14 -6.49 -19.90
C GLN A 92 18.85 -5.64 -18.84
N PRO A 93 19.06 -6.16 -17.62
CA PRO A 93 19.80 -5.44 -16.59
C PRO A 93 21.24 -5.15 -17.05
N PRO A 94 21.87 -4.07 -16.57
CA PRO A 94 23.31 -3.89 -16.74
C PRO A 94 24.08 -5.13 -16.25
N PRO A 95 25.19 -5.56 -16.90
CA PRO A 95 25.87 -6.83 -16.61
C PRO A 95 26.26 -7.03 -15.14
N VAL A 96 26.66 -5.93 -14.49
CA VAL A 96 26.94 -5.87 -13.05
C VAL A 96 25.72 -6.29 -12.24
N LEU A 97 24.57 -5.66 -12.51
CA LEU A 97 23.33 -5.94 -11.81
C LEU A 97 22.85 -7.36 -12.12
N GLU A 98 22.99 -7.81 -13.36
CA GLU A 98 22.67 -9.18 -13.74
C GLU A 98 23.43 -10.21 -12.91
N LYS A 99 24.75 -10.04 -12.78
CA LYS A 99 25.60 -10.92 -11.95
C LYS A 99 25.22 -10.86 -10.47
N LEU A 100 24.96 -9.67 -9.94
CA LEU A 100 24.56 -9.48 -8.54
C LEU A 100 23.19 -10.10 -8.26
N LEU A 101 22.24 -9.99 -9.20
CA LEU A 101 20.91 -10.61 -9.08
C LEU A 101 20.95 -12.13 -9.04
N GLN A 102 22.06 -12.78 -9.41
CA GLN A 102 22.26 -14.22 -9.23
C GLN A 102 22.77 -14.58 -7.82
N CYS A 103 23.33 -13.62 -7.08
CA CYS A 103 23.83 -13.82 -5.72
C CYS A 103 22.70 -13.75 -4.68
N LYS A 104 22.48 -14.84 -3.94
CA LYS A 104 21.48 -14.92 -2.87
C LYS A 104 21.69 -13.85 -1.79
N GLN A 105 22.93 -13.65 -1.33
CA GLN A 105 23.28 -12.66 -0.30
C GLN A 105 22.95 -11.23 -0.75
N PHE A 106 23.15 -10.92 -2.04
CA PHE A 106 22.72 -9.65 -2.61
C PHE A 106 21.20 -9.52 -2.59
N ARG A 107 20.44 -10.50 -3.08
CA ARG A 107 18.97 -10.48 -3.05
C ARG A 107 18.37 -10.36 -1.65
N GLU A 108 19.04 -10.87 -0.62
CA GLU A 108 18.60 -10.72 0.78
C GLU A 108 18.78 -9.29 1.32
N THR A 109 19.74 -8.53 0.78
CA THR A 109 20.14 -7.18 1.21
C THR A 109 19.82 -6.08 0.19
N ILE A 110 19.29 -6.43 -0.98
CA ILE A 110 19.02 -5.53 -2.11
C ILE A 110 18.11 -4.35 -1.77
N ARG A 111 17.19 -4.50 -0.79
CA ARG A 111 16.37 -3.39 -0.28
C ARG A 111 17.22 -2.26 0.33
N VAL A 112 18.31 -2.61 1.01
CA VAL A 112 19.23 -1.64 1.62
C VAL A 112 19.96 -0.88 0.51
N TYR A 113 20.48 -1.58 -0.50
CA TYR A 113 21.14 -0.94 -1.64
C TYR A 113 20.17 -0.05 -2.43
N ASN A 114 18.95 -0.51 -2.69
CA ASN A 114 17.95 0.32 -3.36
C ASN A 114 17.62 1.57 -2.55
N ALA A 115 17.42 1.43 -1.23
CA ALA A 115 17.15 2.58 -0.36
C ALA A 115 18.30 3.59 -0.31
N LEU A 116 19.56 3.13 -0.42
CA LEU A 116 20.74 4.00 -0.50
C LEU A 116 20.88 4.72 -1.85
N LEU A 117 20.28 4.17 -2.91
CA LEU A 117 20.36 4.70 -4.29
C LEU A 117 19.11 5.49 -4.70
N ALA A 118 17.98 5.29 -4.01
CA ALA A 118 16.70 5.92 -4.33
C ALA A 118 16.80 7.45 -4.32
N PHE A 119 16.17 8.08 -5.32
CA PHE A 119 16.08 9.54 -5.44
C PHE A 119 14.97 10.12 -4.55
N THR A 120 14.06 9.26 -4.09
CA THR A 120 12.94 9.58 -3.22
C THR A 120 12.89 8.65 -2.01
N SER A 121 12.26 9.11 -0.94
CA SER A 121 11.88 8.32 0.23
C SER A 121 10.36 8.12 0.26
N ILE A 122 9.89 7.00 0.79
CA ILE A 122 8.45 6.82 0.98
C ILE A 122 7.94 7.69 2.14
N GLY A 123 6.87 8.43 1.89
CA GLY A 123 6.11 9.21 2.85
C GLY A 123 4.74 8.61 3.09
N ALA A 124 4.43 8.30 4.34
CA ALA A 124 3.14 7.78 4.76
C ALA A 124 2.90 8.16 6.23
N ASN A 125 1.64 8.36 6.63
CA ASN A 125 1.30 8.42 8.04
C ASN A 125 1.27 6.99 8.59
N ILE A 126 2.40 6.59 9.16
CA ILE A 126 2.60 5.22 9.66
C ILE A 126 2.07 5.12 11.09
N ASP A 127 1.08 4.25 11.25
CA ASP A 127 0.62 3.79 12.56
C ASP A 127 1.52 2.63 13.01
N TYR A 128 2.43 2.95 13.95
CA TYR A 128 3.40 2.01 14.51
C TYR A 128 2.80 1.03 15.53
N SER A 129 1.52 1.16 15.88
CA SER A 129 0.87 0.26 16.87
C SER A 129 0.90 -1.22 16.48
N VAL A 130 1.13 -1.52 15.18
CA VAL A 130 1.17 -2.90 14.65
C VAL A 130 2.58 -3.44 14.40
N VAL A 131 3.62 -2.61 14.58
CA VAL A 131 5.00 -2.92 14.14
C VAL A 131 5.71 -3.94 15.04
N PHE A 132 5.28 -4.06 16.31
CA PHE A 132 5.90 -4.96 17.29
C PHE A 132 5.25 -6.36 17.36
N GLY A 133 4.53 -6.79 16.31
CA GLY A 133 3.96 -8.13 16.22
C GLY A 133 4.98 -9.22 15.83
N ARG A 134 4.77 -10.47 16.27
CA ARG A 134 5.53 -11.63 15.78
C ARG A 134 5.02 -12.04 14.38
N GLY A 135 5.78 -11.73 13.33
CA GLY A 135 5.47 -12.01 11.91
C GLY A 135 6.40 -11.24 10.95
N PRO A 136 6.20 -11.29 9.61
CA PRO A 136 6.84 -10.39 8.66
C PRO A 136 6.62 -8.94 9.09
N PHE A 137 7.62 -8.07 8.90
CA PHE A 137 7.52 -6.66 9.24
C PHE A 137 6.26 -6.06 8.62
N THR A 138 5.33 -5.65 9.47
CA THR A 138 4.02 -5.13 9.08
C THR A 138 3.86 -3.76 9.71
N PHE A 139 3.51 -2.76 8.91
CA PHE A 139 3.17 -1.42 9.37
C PHE A 139 1.83 -1.03 8.77
N ARG A 140 1.05 -0.22 9.48
CA ARG A 140 -0.25 0.24 9.00
C ARG A 140 -0.08 1.67 8.50
N ILE A 141 -0.64 1.97 7.33
CA ILE A 141 -0.67 3.32 6.77
C ILE A 141 -2.10 3.85 6.93
N GLN A 142 -2.24 5.11 7.36
CA GLN A 142 -3.51 5.83 7.31
C GLN A 142 -3.44 6.97 6.28
N GLY A 143 -4.38 7.00 5.33
CA GLY A 143 -4.41 8.00 4.28
C GLY A 143 -3.57 7.63 3.05
N GLN A 144 -3.12 8.63 2.30
CA GLN A 144 -2.42 8.46 1.03
C GLN A 144 -0.92 8.16 1.24
N THR A 145 -0.36 7.30 0.39
CA THR A 145 1.11 7.13 0.23
C THR A 145 1.63 8.11 -0.80
N TYR A 146 2.74 8.77 -0.52
CA TYR A 146 3.41 9.69 -1.42
C TYR A 146 4.91 9.47 -1.34
N HIS A 147 5.64 9.85 -2.38
CA HIS A 147 7.10 9.90 -2.30
C HIS A 147 7.50 11.28 -1.79
N ARG A 148 8.28 11.30 -0.71
CA ARG A 148 8.96 12.47 -0.11
C ARG A 148 10.39 12.52 -0.64
N ILE A 149 11.01 13.69 -0.63
CA ILE A 149 12.45 13.84 -0.91
C ILE A 149 13.11 14.23 0.41
N GLY A 150 13.97 13.36 0.96
CA GLY A 150 14.58 13.53 2.29
C GLY A 150 16.01 14.08 2.26
N SER A 151 16.54 14.44 3.44
CA SER A 151 17.93 14.89 3.62
C SER A 151 18.97 13.87 3.16
N LEU A 152 20.06 14.38 2.59
CA LEU A 152 21.11 13.63 1.93
C LEU A 152 22.07 12.88 2.90
N ILE A 153 21.60 12.33 4.04
CA ILE A 153 22.48 11.58 4.98
C ILE A 153 21.79 10.29 5.48
N PRO A 154 22.36 9.08 5.27
CA PRO A 154 21.74 7.82 5.70
C PRO A 154 22.24 7.43 7.10
N LYS A 155 21.46 6.66 7.87
CA LYS A 155 21.94 6.06 9.13
C LYS A 155 22.92 4.91 8.82
N PRO A 156 23.97 4.69 9.64
CA PRO A 156 24.98 3.65 9.39
C PRO A 156 24.37 2.25 9.36
N GLY A 157 24.71 1.43 8.35
CA GLY A 157 24.16 0.09 8.18
C GLY A 157 25.06 -0.88 7.39
N LYS A 158 24.79 -2.18 7.56
CA LYS A 158 25.55 -3.38 7.17
C LYS A 158 25.74 -3.63 5.65
N ALA A 159 25.93 -2.61 4.82
CA ALA A 159 26.19 -2.78 3.38
C ALA A 159 27.70 -2.90 3.12
N THR A 160 28.14 -3.85 2.29
CA THR A 160 29.54 -3.91 1.85
C THR A 160 29.84 -2.73 0.93
N GLU A 161 30.82 -1.93 1.34
CA GLU A 161 31.23 -0.70 0.64
C GLU A 161 31.64 -0.96 -0.82
N ALA A 162 32.26 -2.11 -1.10
CA ALA A 162 32.66 -2.52 -2.45
C ALA A 162 31.48 -2.71 -3.40
N THR A 163 30.43 -3.43 -2.98
CA THR A 163 29.23 -3.65 -3.80
C THR A 163 28.49 -2.34 -4.04
N LEU A 164 28.41 -1.47 -3.04
CA LEU A 164 27.78 -0.16 -3.17
C LEU A 164 28.51 0.72 -4.18
N LYS A 165 29.85 0.74 -4.18
CA LYS A 165 30.67 1.48 -5.16
C LYS A 165 30.36 1.04 -6.59
N VAL A 166 30.33 -0.26 -6.85
CA VAL A 166 30.03 -0.81 -8.18
C VAL A 166 28.60 -0.49 -8.62
N LEU A 167 27.62 -0.54 -7.71
CA LEU A 167 26.23 -0.17 -8.02
C LEU A 167 26.06 1.33 -8.30
N ILE A 168 26.78 2.19 -7.58
CA ILE A 168 26.81 3.64 -7.82
C ILE A 168 27.32 3.90 -9.24
N GLU A 169 28.46 3.32 -9.62
CA GLU A 169 29.02 3.48 -10.96
C GLU A 169 28.06 2.98 -12.06
N MET A 170 27.40 1.85 -11.81
CA MET A 170 26.39 1.29 -12.72
C MET A 170 25.19 2.23 -12.90
N VAL A 171 24.60 2.72 -11.81
CA VAL A 171 23.47 3.67 -11.87
C VAL A 171 23.91 4.96 -12.54
N ASP A 172 25.09 5.47 -12.22
CA ASP A 172 25.64 6.70 -12.78
C ASP A 172 25.88 6.64 -14.30
N THR A 173 26.26 5.47 -14.80
CA THR A 173 26.53 5.25 -16.22
C THR A 173 25.23 5.10 -17.01
N ASN A 174 24.27 4.36 -16.44
CA ASN A 174 23.10 3.87 -17.16
C ASN A 174 21.83 4.71 -16.93
N ASN A 175 21.66 5.29 -15.74
CA ASN A 175 20.43 5.96 -15.33
C ASN A 175 20.47 7.44 -15.71
N CYS A 176 19.51 7.87 -16.54
CA CYS A 176 19.41 9.27 -16.96
C CYS A 176 19.12 10.22 -15.79
N LEU A 177 18.32 9.80 -14.80
CA LEU A 177 17.98 10.59 -13.61
C LEU A 177 19.23 10.81 -12.76
N ALA A 178 20.06 9.77 -12.58
CA ALA A 178 21.32 9.88 -11.84
C ALA A 178 22.24 10.97 -12.42
N LYS A 179 22.31 11.06 -13.76
CA LYS A 179 23.11 12.10 -14.45
C LYS A 179 22.58 13.51 -14.17
N VAL A 180 21.27 13.69 -14.06
CA VAL A 180 20.67 14.99 -13.74
C VAL A 180 20.95 15.38 -12.29
N PHE A 181 20.67 14.51 -11.33
CA PHE A 181 20.98 14.76 -9.91
C PHE A 181 22.48 15.01 -9.68
N ARG A 182 23.35 14.35 -10.46
CA ARG A 182 24.78 14.61 -10.44
C ARG A 182 25.14 15.99 -10.98
N ARG A 183 24.61 16.41 -12.13
CA ARG A 183 24.86 17.76 -12.68
C ARG A 183 24.48 18.83 -11.67
N VAL A 184 23.37 18.62 -10.94
CA VAL A 184 22.93 19.51 -9.87
C VAL A 184 23.93 19.54 -8.71
N ARG A 185 24.41 18.37 -8.26
CA ARG A 185 25.47 18.28 -7.24
C ARG A 185 26.76 18.95 -7.69
N ASP A 186 27.23 18.68 -8.90
CA ASP A 186 28.50 19.22 -9.41
C ASP A 186 28.44 20.74 -9.54
N ARG A 187 27.28 21.29 -9.91
CA ARG A 187 27.03 22.74 -9.87
C ARG A 187 27.04 23.29 -8.44
N TYR A 188 26.42 22.59 -7.49
CA TYR A 188 26.47 22.97 -6.08
C TYR A 188 27.91 22.97 -5.52
N GLU A 189 28.72 21.97 -5.88
CA GLU A 189 30.12 21.91 -5.46
C GLU A 189 30.98 22.98 -6.15
N ALA A 190 30.54 23.50 -7.31
CA ALA A 190 31.23 24.54 -8.07
C ALA A 190 30.82 25.99 -7.70
N ASN A 191 29.60 26.22 -7.22
CA ASN A 191 29.06 27.55 -6.85
C ASN A 191 28.24 27.44 -5.54
N SER A 192 28.77 27.94 -4.43
CA SER A 192 28.18 27.75 -3.09
C SER A 192 26.99 28.66 -2.74
N GLU A 193 26.55 29.57 -3.63
CA GLU A 193 25.55 30.61 -3.29
C GLU A 193 24.35 30.73 -4.26
N GLU A 194 24.25 29.92 -5.31
CA GLU A 194 23.15 30.04 -6.29
C GLU A 194 21.97 29.09 -5.99
N ASP A 195 20.79 29.67 -5.72
CA ASP A 195 19.54 28.93 -5.61
C ASP A 195 19.15 28.27 -6.96
N PHE A 196 18.97 26.96 -6.95
CA PHE A 196 18.47 26.21 -8.11
C PHE A 196 17.17 25.49 -7.82
N THR A 197 16.41 25.26 -8.89
CA THR A 197 15.15 24.54 -8.85
C THR A 197 15.14 23.41 -9.87
N ILE A 198 14.91 22.16 -9.44
CA ILE A 198 14.67 21.04 -10.37
C ILE A 198 13.18 20.96 -10.64
N SER A 199 12.80 21.11 -11.91
CA SER A 199 11.43 20.88 -12.36
C SER A 199 11.37 19.57 -13.14
N LEU A 200 10.50 18.65 -12.71
CA LEU A 200 10.12 17.48 -13.49
C LEU A 200 8.99 17.89 -14.42
N ILE A 201 9.26 18.02 -15.72
CA ILE A 201 8.26 18.47 -16.69
C ILE A 201 7.66 17.22 -17.34
N SER A 202 6.38 16.95 -17.06
CA SER A 202 5.62 15.97 -17.82
C SER A 202 5.19 16.62 -19.14
N ASP A 203 5.92 16.38 -20.22
CA ASP A 203 5.52 16.83 -21.55
C ASP A 203 4.28 16.03 -22.02
N LYS A 204 3.11 16.68 -22.04
CA LYS A 204 1.81 16.11 -22.47
C LYS A 204 1.78 15.66 -23.95
N GLY A 205 2.88 15.79 -24.70
CA GLY A 205 3.04 15.26 -26.06
C GLY A 205 4.23 14.31 -26.26
N LYS A 206 5.16 14.21 -25.30
CA LYS A 206 6.35 13.34 -25.35
C LYS A 206 6.30 12.27 -24.27
N GLY A 207 5.31 11.40 -24.44
CA GLY A 207 5.32 10.00 -24.03
C GLY A 207 5.04 9.11 -25.23
N LYS A 208 5.48 9.53 -26.44
CA LYS A 208 5.39 8.68 -27.63
C LYS A 208 6.06 7.37 -27.26
N GLN A 209 5.28 6.30 -27.44
CA GLN A 209 5.64 4.92 -27.18
C GLN A 209 7.14 4.74 -27.47
N TYR A 210 7.93 4.34 -26.46
CA TYR A 210 9.33 3.87 -26.55
C TYR A 210 10.52 4.83 -26.25
N ASP A 211 10.32 6.09 -25.88
CA ASP A 211 11.46 6.98 -25.55
C ASP A 211 11.94 6.83 -24.08
N LEU A 212 13.26 6.89 -23.85
CA LEU A 212 13.84 7.10 -22.51
C LEU A 212 13.69 8.56 -22.09
N PRO A 213 13.66 8.88 -20.78
CA PRO A 213 13.67 10.27 -20.36
C PRO A 213 14.89 11.00 -20.94
N GLN A 214 14.65 12.11 -21.63
CA GLN A 214 15.71 12.95 -22.16
C GLN A 214 16.11 14.01 -21.13
N SER A 215 17.38 14.43 -21.13
CA SER A 215 17.86 15.42 -20.15
C SER A 215 17.19 16.79 -20.25
N SER A 216 16.38 17.04 -21.28
CA SER A 216 15.55 18.24 -21.45
C SER A 216 14.23 18.20 -20.69
N GLU A 217 13.78 17.02 -20.21
CA GLU A 217 12.50 16.81 -19.53
C GLU A 217 12.62 16.95 -18.00
N VAL A 218 13.86 16.99 -17.49
CA VAL A 218 14.20 17.37 -16.11
C VAL A 218 15.10 18.59 -16.18
N VAL A 219 14.55 19.77 -15.93
CA VAL A 219 15.28 21.04 -16.05
C VAL A 219 15.71 21.50 -14.67
N GLY A 220 17.02 21.68 -14.47
CA GLY A 220 17.55 22.50 -13.37
C GLY A 220 17.55 23.96 -13.80
N LEU A 221 16.56 24.73 -13.36
CA LEU A 221 16.47 26.17 -13.62
C LEU A 221 17.27 26.95 -12.55
N ILE A 222 18.09 27.89 -13.01
CA ILE A 222 18.74 28.92 -12.18
C ILE A 222 17.71 30.04 -11.99
N VAL A 223 17.49 30.51 -10.76
CA VAL A 223 16.51 31.56 -10.47
C VAL A 223 17.03 32.90 -11.01
N GLY A 224 16.41 33.38 -12.08
CA GLY A 224 16.42 34.78 -12.52
C GLY A 224 14.99 35.12 -12.97
N GLU A 225 14.45 36.24 -12.50
CA GLU A 225 13.04 36.63 -12.66
C GLU A 225 12.49 36.39 -14.07
N MET A 226 11.46 35.56 -14.18
CA MET A 226 10.40 35.71 -15.19
C MET A 226 9.08 35.17 -14.65
N SER A 227 8.19 36.10 -14.32
CA SER A 227 6.75 35.94 -14.44
C SER A 227 6.38 35.68 -15.91
N ASP A 228 5.32 34.90 -16.12
CA ASP A 228 4.51 34.88 -17.35
C ASP A 228 4.85 33.90 -18.50
N THR A 229 5.32 32.66 -18.26
CA THR A 229 5.14 31.55 -19.24
C THR A 229 5.31 30.14 -18.65
N ILE A 230 4.50 29.73 -17.66
CA ILE A 230 4.45 28.29 -17.29
C ILE A 230 3.01 27.79 -17.35
N CYS A 231 2.68 27.21 -18.52
CA CYS A 231 1.54 26.33 -18.70
C CYS A 231 1.51 25.23 -17.63
N GLU A 232 0.30 24.85 -17.26
CA GLU A 232 -0.06 23.76 -16.35
C GLU A 232 0.86 22.51 -16.38
N ARG A 233 1.83 22.39 -15.44
CA ARG A 233 2.07 21.25 -14.51
C ARG A 233 3.54 21.04 -14.03
N ASP A 234 3.62 20.34 -12.88
CA ASP A 234 4.62 19.39 -12.35
C ASP A 234 5.90 19.86 -11.61
N ILE A 235 6.43 18.93 -10.80
CA ILE A 235 7.01 19.08 -9.45
C ILE A 235 8.27 19.94 -9.41
N VAL A 236 8.28 20.91 -8.49
CA VAL A 236 9.33 21.90 -8.28
C VAL A 236 10.14 21.55 -7.02
N VAL A 237 11.41 21.17 -7.17
CA VAL A 237 12.36 20.89 -6.08
C VAL A 237 13.26 22.10 -5.89
N LYS A 238 13.16 22.80 -4.76
CA LYS A 238 13.95 24.00 -4.46
C LYS A 238 15.16 23.67 -3.57
N PHE A 239 16.24 24.42 -3.77
CA PHE A 239 17.50 24.35 -3.02
C PHE A 239 17.31 24.41 -1.48
N GLN A 240 16.40 25.26 -1.01
CA GLN A 240 15.99 25.33 0.39
C GLN A 240 14.47 25.43 0.48
N SER A 241 13.83 24.32 0.85
CA SER A 241 12.42 24.29 1.20
C SER A 241 12.29 23.61 2.56
N THR A 242 11.66 24.28 3.51
CA THR A 242 11.22 23.67 4.78
C THR A 242 10.08 22.66 4.58
N ASN A 243 9.51 22.60 3.36
CA ASN A 243 8.38 21.76 3.00
C ASN A 243 8.79 20.66 2.01
N LEU A 244 8.30 19.44 2.25
CA LEU A 244 8.48 18.31 1.35
C LEU A 244 7.55 18.46 0.13
N THR A 245 8.07 18.37 -1.09
CA THR A 245 7.26 18.36 -2.32
C THR A 245 6.79 16.93 -2.62
N GLU A 246 5.50 16.73 -2.89
CA GLU A 246 4.91 15.41 -3.15
C GLU A 246 4.95 15.05 -4.65
N ILE A 247 5.34 13.81 -4.95
CA ILE A 247 5.20 13.22 -6.29
C ILE A 247 3.92 12.40 -6.34
N ARG A 248 3.08 12.67 -7.34
CA ARG A 248 1.86 11.90 -7.59
C ARG A 248 2.17 10.50 -8.11
N ASP A 249 1.35 9.54 -7.73
CA ASP A 249 1.38 8.12 -8.09
C ASP A 249 1.10 7.85 -9.59
N ASP A 250 0.51 8.80 -10.31
CA ASP A 250 0.27 8.74 -11.75
C ASP A 250 1.39 9.40 -12.59
N HIS A 251 2.46 9.89 -11.94
CA HIS A 251 3.59 10.47 -12.64
C HIS A 251 4.47 9.38 -13.30
N PRO A 252 4.87 9.51 -14.58
CA PRO A 252 5.66 8.49 -15.28
C PRO A 252 6.95 8.07 -14.55
N LEU A 253 7.62 9.00 -13.87
CA LEU A 253 8.87 8.72 -13.13
C LEU A 253 8.67 8.25 -11.68
N TYR A 254 7.42 8.08 -11.20
CA TYR A 254 7.12 7.78 -9.80
C TYR A 254 7.87 6.55 -9.28
N MET A 255 7.83 5.45 -10.04
CA MET A 255 8.47 4.19 -9.65
C MET A 255 9.98 4.18 -9.90
N SER A 256 10.48 4.81 -10.97
CA SER A 256 11.90 4.83 -11.31
C SER A 256 12.73 5.72 -10.38
N LEU A 257 12.12 6.77 -9.79
CA LEU A 257 12.72 7.56 -8.73
C LEU A 257 12.93 6.77 -7.42
N GLN A 258 11.98 5.89 -7.10
CA GLN A 258 11.98 5.10 -5.87
C GLN A 258 12.77 3.78 -5.98
N TYR A 259 12.84 3.21 -7.18
CA TYR A 259 13.44 1.90 -7.43
C TYR A 259 14.56 1.92 -8.50
N PRO A 260 15.70 2.62 -8.28
CA PRO A 260 16.78 2.67 -9.27
C PRO A 260 17.40 1.32 -9.60
N LEU A 261 17.31 0.33 -8.70
CA LEU A 261 17.78 -1.03 -8.99
C LEU A 261 16.77 -1.88 -9.78
N LEU A 262 15.49 -1.51 -9.78
CA LEU A 262 14.48 -2.15 -10.65
C LEU A 262 14.42 -1.48 -12.03
N PHE A 263 14.69 -0.18 -12.06
CA PHE A 263 14.68 0.68 -13.25
C PHE A 263 16.07 1.32 -13.46
N PRO A 264 17.10 0.52 -13.79
CA PRO A 264 18.49 0.98 -13.85
C PRO A 264 18.75 2.00 -14.96
N TYR A 265 17.83 2.18 -15.91
CA TYR A 265 17.94 3.17 -16.98
C TYR A 265 17.10 4.43 -16.70
N GLY A 266 16.31 4.43 -15.63
CA GLY A 266 15.36 5.50 -15.32
C GLY A 266 14.09 5.39 -16.17
N GLU A 267 13.67 4.18 -16.51
CA GLU A 267 12.56 3.93 -17.43
C GLU A 267 11.25 4.60 -16.99
N TYR A 268 10.43 4.99 -17.96
CA TYR A 268 9.08 5.48 -17.71
C TYR A 268 8.16 4.36 -17.20
N GLY A 269 7.45 4.65 -16.12
CA GLY A 269 6.40 3.84 -15.54
C GLY A 269 5.01 4.18 -16.12
N PHE A 270 3.99 3.98 -15.30
CA PHE A 270 2.60 4.20 -15.69
C PHE A 270 2.29 5.69 -15.93
N ASN A 271 1.44 5.96 -16.93
CA ASN A 271 0.77 7.25 -17.12
C ASN A 271 -0.64 7.01 -17.69
N THR A 272 -1.51 8.01 -17.58
CA THR A 272 -2.94 7.88 -17.92
C THR A 272 -3.25 7.83 -19.42
N GLU A 273 -2.27 8.06 -20.29
CA GLU A 273 -2.46 8.20 -21.73
C GLU A 273 -1.91 7.02 -22.55
N ILE A 274 -1.50 5.92 -21.90
CA ILE A 274 -1.06 4.70 -22.58
C ILE A 274 -2.26 4.07 -23.32
N PRO A 275 -2.27 4.01 -24.67
CA PRO A 275 -3.45 3.56 -25.41
C PRO A 275 -3.64 2.04 -25.35
N LEU A 276 -4.90 1.59 -25.33
CA LEU A 276 -5.25 0.19 -25.60
C LEU A 276 -5.22 -0.08 -27.11
N HIS A 277 -4.69 -1.24 -27.49
CA HIS A 277 -4.76 -1.71 -28.87
C HIS A 277 -6.07 -2.47 -29.08
N LEU A 278 -7.12 -1.76 -29.50
CA LEU A 278 -8.44 -2.31 -29.75
C LEU A 278 -8.59 -2.73 -31.22
N GLU A 279 -9.33 -3.81 -31.48
CA GLU A 279 -9.72 -4.18 -32.85
C GLU A 279 -10.62 -3.08 -33.47
N GLU A 280 -10.46 -2.86 -34.79
CA GLU A 280 -11.29 -1.92 -35.54
C GLU A 280 -12.78 -2.26 -35.40
N GLY A 281 -13.59 -1.30 -34.94
CA GLY A 281 -15.04 -1.50 -34.68
C GLY A 281 -15.41 -1.84 -33.23
N SER A 282 -14.44 -1.92 -32.31
CA SER A 282 -14.68 -2.15 -30.87
C SER A 282 -15.38 -0.95 -30.19
N SER A 283 -16.63 -1.13 -29.76
CA SER A 283 -17.41 -0.15 -28.98
C SER A 283 -17.03 -0.14 -27.49
N ARG A 284 -15.74 -0.07 -27.16
CA ARG A 284 -15.28 0.04 -25.78
C ARG A 284 -15.27 1.48 -25.29
N THR A 285 -15.83 1.70 -24.11
CA THR A 285 -15.87 3.01 -23.44
C THR A 285 -14.49 3.46 -22.96
N ARG A 286 -13.61 2.54 -22.57
CA ARG A 286 -12.25 2.83 -22.09
C ARG A 286 -11.22 2.68 -23.21
N LYS A 287 -10.49 3.77 -23.50
CA LYS A 287 -9.47 3.87 -24.55
C LYS A 287 -8.02 3.67 -24.07
N PHE A 288 -7.77 3.81 -22.77
CA PHE A 288 -6.43 3.78 -22.18
C PHE A 288 -6.23 2.61 -21.21
N VAL A 289 -4.98 2.18 -21.06
CA VAL A 289 -4.55 1.12 -20.14
C VAL A 289 -4.76 1.60 -18.70
N SER A 290 -5.35 0.77 -17.85
CA SER A 290 -5.44 1.07 -16.41
C SER A 290 -4.13 0.82 -15.68
N ILE A 291 -3.90 1.51 -14.57
CA ILE A 291 -2.73 1.33 -13.69
C ILE A 291 -2.52 -0.15 -13.30
N ARG A 292 -3.60 -0.86 -12.96
CA ARG A 292 -3.56 -2.31 -12.68
C ARG A 292 -3.09 -3.13 -13.87
N GLN A 293 -3.60 -2.84 -15.07
CA GLN A 293 -3.23 -3.57 -16.29
C GLN A 293 -1.76 -3.35 -16.66
N PHE A 294 -1.26 -2.12 -16.49
CA PHE A 294 0.14 -1.79 -16.72
C PHE A 294 1.07 -2.63 -15.83
N TYR A 295 0.87 -2.58 -14.51
CA TYR A 295 1.73 -3.31 -13.58
C TYR A 295 1.56 -4.83 -13.64
N ALA A 296 0.34 -5.33 -13.86
CA ALA A 296 0.09 -6.76 -14.03
C ALA A 296 0.84 -7.32 -15.26
N SER A 297 0.96 -6.54 -16.33
CA SER A 297 1.75 -6.92 -17.51
C SER A 297 3.25 -6.94 -17.21
N GLN A 298 3.76 -6.02 -16.41
CA GLN A 298 5.20 -5.87 -16.10
C GLN A 298 5.77 -7.02 -15.24
N ILE A 299 4.99 -7.58 -14.33
CA ILE A 299 5.47 -8.63 -13.39
C ILE A 299 5.45 -10.04 -13.98
N GLN A 300 5.06 -10.21 -15.25
CA GLN A 300 5.03 -11.53 -15.90
C GLN A 300 6.44 -11.99 -16.30
N THR A 301 6.71 -13.30 -16.18
CA THR A 301 7.94 -13.88 -16.70
C THR A 301 7.89 -13.95 -18.23
N ARG A 302 8.83 -13.28 -18.90
CA ARG A 302 9.03 -13.33 -20.34
C ARG A 302 10.50 -13.63 -20.64
N LEU A 303 10.76 -14.75 -21.32
CA LEU A 303 12.12 -15.23 -21.56
C LEU A 303 12.92 -14.34 -22.53
N LYS A 304 12.22 -13.54 -23.33
CA LYS A 304 12.81 -12.63 -24.33
C LYS A 304 13.04 -11.22 -23.80
N GLU A 305 12.73 -10.96 -22.53
CA GLU A 305 12.83 -9.64 -21.91
C GLU A 305 13.74 -9.65 -20.68
N GLY A 306 14.09 -8.46 -20.20
CA GLY A 306 14.81 -8.29 -18.95
C GLY A 306 13.98 -8.72 -17.76
N MET A 307 14.54 -9.60 -16.94
CA MET A 307 13.87 -10.18 -15.77
C MET A 307 14.23 -9.48 -14.45
N THR A 308 14.72 -8.23 -14.51
CA THR A 308 15.18 -7.45 -13.34
C THR A 308 14.13 -7.43 -12.22
N LEU A 309 12.87 -7.11 -12.55
CA LEU A 309 11.77 -7.08 -11.58
C LEU A 309 11.62 -8.43 -10.87
N ILE A 310 11.39 -9.51 -11.62
CA ILE A 310 11.06 -10.82 -11.05
C ILE A 310 12.25 -11.51 -10.37
N LYS A 311 13.50 -11.16 -10.72
CA LYS A 311 14.72 -11.70 -10.09
C LYS A 311 15.18 -10.92 -8.85
N SER A 312 14.53 -9.81 -8.53
CA SER A 312 14.93 -8.93 -7.42
C SER A 312 14.47 -9.41 -6.03
N GLY A 313 13.70 -10.49 -5.95
CA GLY A 313 13.30 -11.18 -4.71
C GLY A 313 12.61 -10.24 -3.71
N ARG A 314 13.26 -9.97 -2.57
CA ARG A 314 12.71 -9.07 -1.55
C ARG A 314 12.38 -7.67 -2.08
N LEU A 315 13.09 -7.14 -3.07
CA LEU A 315 12.75 -5.83 -3.63
C LEU A 315 11.48 -5.88 -4.49
N LEU A 316 11.23 -6.99 -5.20
CA LEU A 316 9.95 -7.23 -5.89
C LEU A 316 8.78 -7.19 -4.91
N HIS A 317 8.92 -7.80 -3.72
CA HIS A 317 7.87 -7.75 -2.70
C HIS A 317 7.52 -6.32 -2.31
N GLN A 318 8.53 -5.48 -2.10
CA GLN A 318 8.32 -4.08 -1.72
C GLN A 318 7.64 -3.32 -2.87
N TYR A 319 8.13 -3.53 -4.10
CA TYR A 319 7.57 -2.95 -5.31
C TYR A 319 6.10 -3.33 -5.52
N VAL A 320 5.72 -4.61 -5.36
CA VAL A 320 4.34 -5.08 -5.53
C VAL A 320 3.40 -4.44 -4.50
N VAL A 321 3.86 -4.22 -3.26
CA VAL A 321 3.07 -3.53 -2.21
C VAL A 321 2.85 -2.05 -2.56
N ASP A 322 3.87 -1.36 -3.05
CA ASP A 322 3.76 0.04 -3.46
C ASP A 322 2.88 0.20 -4.71
N VAL A 323 3.01 -0.72 -5.67
CA VAL A 323 2.12 -0.83 -6.83
C VAL A 323 0.67 -1.03 -6.39
N TYR A 324 0.41 -1.95 -5.47
CA TYR A 324 -0.94 -2.18 -4.95
C TYR A 324 -1.50 -0.93 -4.28
N SER A 325 -0.69 -0.23 -3.48
CA SER A 325 -1.08 1.02 -2.83
C SER A 325 -1.43 2.11 -3.86
N SER A 326 -0.67 2.21 -4.95
CA SER A 326 -0.93 3.14 -6.06
C SER A 326 -2.25 2.79 -6.78
N ILE A 327 -2.53 1.50 -7.00
CA ILE A 327 -3.80 1.03 -7.58
C ILE A 327 -4.98 1.38 -6.68
N GLU A 328 -4.85 1.21 -5.36
CA GLU A 328 -5.91 1.55 -4.41
C GLU A 328 -6.13 3.08 -4.33
N GLU A 329 -5.09 3.90 -4.39
CA GLU A 329 -5.24 5.36 -4.46
C GLU A 329 -5.94 5.80 -5.75
N ASP A 330 -5.62 5.21 -6.90
CA ASP A 330 -6.33 5.46 -8.17
C ASP A 330 -7.83 5.13 -8.05
N ARG A 331 -8.17 4.01 -7.41
CA ARG A 331 -9.58 3.67 -7.12
C ARG A 331 -10.24 4.67 -6.19
N LEU A 332 -9.58 5.04 -5.09
CA LEU A 332 -10.09 6.02 -4.14
C LEU A 332 -10.30 7.38 -4.81
N ARG A 333 -9.39 7.78 -5.69
CA ARG A 333 -9.50 8.99 -6.50
C ARG A 333 -10.68 8.90 -7.46
N TRP A 334 -10.83 7.79 -8.19
CA TRP A 334 -11.99 7.59 -9.04
C TRP A 334 -13.28 7.67 -8.23
N HIS A 335 -13.33 7.04 -7.06
CA HIS A 335 -14.48 7.16 -6.17
C HIS A 335 -14.75 8.60 -5.75
N ARG A 336 -13.71 9.33 -5.33
CA ARG A 336 -13.79 10.74 -4.93
C ARG A 336 -14.31 11.65 -6.05
N LEU A 337 -13.93 11.37 -7.30
CA LEU A 337 -14.29 12.18 -8.48
C LEU A 337 -15.61 11.77 -9.14
N ASN A 338 -16.12 10.56 -8.90
CA ASN A 338 -17.33 10.01 -9.52
C ASN A 338 -18.45 9.75 -8.48
N GLN A 339 -18.53 10.61 -7.45
CA GLN A 339 -19.55 10.51 -6.40
C GLN A 339 -20.99 10.55 -6.95
N ASP A 340 -21.19 11.21 -8.09
CA ASP A 340 -22.50 11.31 -8.75
C ASP A 340 -22.97 9.96 -9.31
N VAL A 341 -22.03 9.09 -9.72
CA VAL A 341 -22.28 7.73 -10.22
C VAL A 341 -22.45 6.74 -9.06
N LEU A 342 -21.71 6.94 -7.97
CA LEU A 342 -21.65 6.00 -6.83
C LEU A 342 -22.84 6.09 -5.87
N ARG A 343 -23.72 7.07 -6.03
CA ARG A 343 -24.86 7.30 -5.13
C ARG A 343 -26.03 6.32 -5.30
N ALA A 344 -25.90 5.25 -6.09
CA ALA A 344 -27.06 4.40 -6.44
C ALA A 344 -26.95 2.88 -6.24
N GLU A 345 -25.79 2.24 -6.05
CA GLU A 345 -25.75 0.78 -6.35
C GLU A 345 -25.20 -0.20 -5.29
N LEU A 346 -24.85 0.21 -4.07
CA LEU A 346 -24.34 -0.76 -3.06
C LEU A 346 -25.34 -1.20 -1.98
N TYR A 347 -26.61 -0.83 -2.09
CA TYR A 347 -27.63 -1.21 -1.10
C TYR A 347 -28.76 -2.10 -1.65
N SER A 348 -28.93 -2.24 -2.97
CA SER A 348 -30.04 -3.04 -3.52
C SER A 348 -29.91 -4.52 -3.15
N ASN A 349 -28.77 -5.15 -3.39
CA ASN A 349 -28.66 -6.61 -3.20
C ASN A 349 -28.76 -7.06 -1.74
N VAL A 350 -28.33 -6.22 -0.79
CA VAL A 350 -28.42 -6.51 0.65
C VAL A 350 -29.81 -6.16 1.19
N CYS A 351 -30.42 -5.05 0.74
CA CYS A 351 -31.81 -4.72 1.08
C CYS A 351 -32.81 -5.67 0.41
N ASP A 352 -32.51 -6.22 -0.77
CA ASP A 352 -33.33 -7.20 -1.47
C ASP A 352 -33.26 -8.56 -0.79
N ALA A 353 -32.08 -8.98 -0.30
CA ALA A 353 -31.94 -10.20 0.50
C ALA A 353 -32.69 -10.07 1.84
N VAL A 354 -32.50 -8.96 2.56
CA VAL A 354 -33.23 -8.68 3.80
C VAL A 354 -34.73 -8.51 3.54
N GLY A 355 -35.12 -7.87 2.44
CA GLY A 355 -36.51 -7.65 2.03
C GLY A 355 -37.22 -8.91 1.53
N LYS A 356 -36.47 -9.92 1.04
CA LYS A 356 -36.96 -11.27 0.72
C LYS A 356 -37.11 -12.19 1.94
N GLY A 357 -36.70 -11.74 3.12
CA GLY A 357 -36.82 -12.49 4.37
C GLY A 357 -35.59 -13.30 4.77
N ASP A 358 -34.45 -13.17 4.08
CA ASP A 358 -33.16 -13.78 4.47
C ASP A 358 -32.59 -13.10 5.73
N THR A 359 -33.23 -13.37 6.85
CA THR A 359 -32.97 -12.75 8.17
C THR A 359 -32.38 -13.74 9.17
N ASP A 360 -32.29 -15.02 8.81
CA ASP A 360 -31.80 -16.08 9.68
C ASP A 360 -30.41 -16.60 9.27
N ALA A 361 -29.46 -16.36 10.16
CA ALA A 361 -28.06 -16.74 9.99
C ALA A 361 -27.76 -18.20 10.39
N ARG A 362 -28.78 -18.99 10.75
CA ARG A 362 -28.66 -20.45 11.01
C ARG A 362 -28.58 -21.29 9.75
N THR A 363 -28.65 -20.67 8.58
CA THR A 363 -28.79 -21.33 7.27
C THR A 363 -27.46 -21.68 6.59
N VAL A 364 -26.32 -21.25 7.14
CA VAL A 364 -24.98 -21.55 6.62
C VAL A 364 -24.55 -22.94 7.08
N ASP A 365 -24.12 -23.79 6.16
CA ASP A 365 -23.75 -25.17 6.48
C ASP A 365 -22.25 -25.34 6.75
N LEU A 366 -21.39 -24.83 5.86
CA LEU A 366 -19.93 -25.00 5.98
C LEU A 366 -19.18 -23.67 6.00
N PHE A 367 -18.20 -23.59 6.90
CA PHE A 367 -17.13 -22.59 6.90
C PHE A 367 -15.81 -23.28 6.57
N ILE A 368 -15.24 -22.90 5.42
CA ILE A 368 -14.01 -23.48 4.89
C ILE A 368 -12.96 -22.39 4.79
N THR A 369 -11.73 -22.71 5.21
CA THR A 369 -10.60 -21.82 4.97
C THR A 369 -9.50 -22.55 4.22
N MET A 370 -8.83 -21.87 3.29
CA MET A 370 -7.74 -22.45 2.50
C MET A 370 -6.54 -21.50 2.53
N THR A 371 -5.37 -21.98 2.94
CA THR A 371 -4.11 -21.25 2.86
C THR A 371 -3.25 -21.80 1.72
N ALA A 372 -2.59 -20.92 0.97
CA ALA A 372 -1.66 -21.30 -0.08
C ALA A 372 -0.58 -22.26 0.44
N ASN A 373 -0.26 -23.29 -0.34
CA ASN A 373 0.85 -24.18 -0.05
C ASN A 373 2.06 -23.78 -0.92
N PRO A 374 3.14 -23.24 -0.33
CA PRO A 374 4.35 -22.87 -1.08
C PRO A 374 5.07 -24.07 -1.70
N ASN A 375 4.71 -25.30 -1.31
CA ASN A 375 5.30 -26.53 -1.82
C ASN A 375 4.55 -27.16 -3.00
N TRP A 376 3.53 -26.50 -3.55
CA TRP A 376 2.86 -27.01 -4.74
C TRP A 376 3.83 -27.22 -5.90
N LYS A 377 3.61 -28.30 -6.65
CA LYS A 377 4.47 -28.72 -7.75
C LYS A 377 4.63 -27.61 -8.79
N GLU A 378 3.55 -26.91 -9.11
CA GLU A 378 3.53 -25.81 -10.08
C GLU A 378 4.49 -24.67 -9.68
N ILE A 379 4.56 -24.36 -8.38
CA ILE A 379 5.48 -23.34 -7.84
C ILE A 379 6.92 -23.87 -7.96
N LYS A 380 7.18 -25.08 -7.46
CA LYS A 380 8.53 -25.67 -7.46
C LYS A 380 9.09 -25.83 -8.86
N ASP A 381 8.30 -26.35 -9.80
CA ASP A 381 8.68 -26.57 -11.18
C ASP A 381 8.98 -25.23 -11.88
N HIS A 382 8.15 -24.19 -11.63
CA HIS A 382 8.40 -22.85 -12.18
C HIS A 382 9.67 -22.22 -11.61
N LEU A 383 9.90 -22.32 -10.30
CA LEU A 383 11.11 -21.77 -9.66
C LEU A 383 12.38 -22.50 -10.14
N ALA A 384 12.32 -23.82 -10.28
CA ALA A 384 13.42 -24.63 -10.80
C ALA A 384 13.76 -24.27 -12.26
N ALA A 385 12.74 -24.04 -13.10
CA ALA A 385 12.94 -23.76 -14.53
C ALA A 385 13.34 -22.30 -14.80
N TYR A 386 12.78 -21.33 -14.06
CA TYR A 386 12.85 -19.90 -14.42
C TYR A 386 13.44 -19.00 -13.34
N GLY A 387 13.87 -19.58 -12.22
CA GLY A 387 14.57 -18.91 -11.14
C GLY A 387 13.68 -18.44 -9.99
N GLY A 388 14.34 -18.29 -8.83
CA GLY A 388 13.76 -17.96 -7.53
C GLY A 388 14.13 -19.03 -6.50
N ASP A 389 14.85 -18.66 -5.44
CA ASP A 389 15.34 -19.63 -4.46
C ASP A 389 14.23 -20.12 -3.53
N SER A 390 13.23 -19.27 -3.31
CA SER A 390 12.09 -19.51 -2.43
C SER A 390 10.79 -19.08 -3.10
N PRO A 391 9.66 -19.75 -2.82
CA PRO A 391 8.33 -19.23 -3.16
C PRO A 391 8.11 -17.79 -2.70
N ASN A 392 8.67 -17.45 -1.52
CA ASN A 392 8.69 -16.09 -0.97
C ASN A 392 9.59 -15.09 -1.74
N ASP A 393 10.22 -15.46 -2.86
CA ASP A 393 10.87 -14.50 -3.77
C ASP A 393 9.98 -14.19 -4.98
N ARG A 394 8.93 -14.99 -5.20
CA ARG A 394 8.00 -14.94 -6.33
C ARG A 394 6.55 -14.98 -5.84
N PRO A 395 6.10 -13.91 -5.15
CA PRO A 395 4.76 -13.86 -4.56
C PRO A 395 3.69 -13.82 -5.66
N ASP A 396 4.03 -13.35 -6.86
CA ASP A 396 3.19 -13.39 -8.05
C ASP A 396 2.85 -14.84 -8.43
N ILE A 397 3.84 -15.74 -8.38
CA ILE A 397 3.67 -17.17 -8.68
C ILE A 397 2.85 -17.87 -7.59
N GLU A 398 3.14 -17.60 -6.32
CA GLU A 398 2.34 -18.15 -5.20
C GLU A 398 0.86 -17.73 -5.31
N CYS A 399 0.60 -16.46 -5.61
CA CYS A 399 -0.75 -15.94 -5.77
C CYS A 399 -1.47 -16.53 -6.98
N ARG A 400 -0.78 -16.69 -8.12
CA ARG A 400 -1.34 -17.30 -9.34
C ARG A 400 -1.71 -18.75 -9.12
N VAL A 401 -0.81 -19.55 -8.55
CA VAL A 401 -1.08 -20.96 -8.24
C VAL A 401 -2.20 -21.09 -7.19
N PHE A 402 -2.18 -20.26 -6.15
CA PHE A 402 -3.28 -20.21 -5.19
C PHE A 402 -4.62 -19.91 -5.85
N LYS A 403 -4.68 -18.92 -6.74
CA LYS A 403 -5.92 -18.55 -7.44
C LYS A 403 -6.42 -19.68 -8.31
N MET A 404 -5.54 -20.36 -9.07
CA MET A 404 -5.92 -21.53 -9.87
C MET A 404 -6.50 -22.65 -9.00
N LYS A 405 -5.85 -22.97 -7.88
CA LYS A 405 -6.32 -24.01 -6.95
C LYS A 405 -7.64 -23.63 -6.27
N LEU A 406 -7.81 -22.36 -5.91
CA LEU A 406 -9.05 -21.86 -5.33
C LEU A 406 -10.20 -21.90 -6.34
N ASP A 407 -9.97 -21.50 -7.58
CA ASP A 407 -11.00 -21.56 -8.63
C ASP A 407 -11.42 -23.01 -8.92
N GLN A 408 -10.43 -23.92 -8.97
CA GLN A 408 -10.70 -25.35 -9.09
C GLN A 408 -11.51 -25.88 -7.90
N LEU A 409 -11.20 -25.45 -6.67
CA LEU A 409 -11.91 -25.86 -5.46
C LEU A 409 -13.37 -25.39 -5.48
N LEU A 410 -13.60 -24.14 -5.88
CA LEU A 410 -14.95 -23.58 -6.00
C LEU A 410 -15.77 -24.27 -7.10
N ASP A 411 -15.13 -24.63 -8.21
CA ASP A 411 -15.76 -25.41 -9.29
C ASP A 411 -16.10 -26.84 -8.84
N ASP A 412 -15.23 -27.50 -8.08
CA ASP A 412 -15.50 -28.81 -7.51
C ASP A 412 -16.68 -28.78 -6.52
N PHE A 413 -16.76 -27.75 -5.68
CA PHE A 413 -17.91 -27.54 -4.80
C PHE A 413 -19.20 -27.34 -5.59
N LYS A 414 -19.13 -26.57 -6.69
CA LYS A 414 -20.29 -26.31 -7.54
C LYS A 414 -20.79 -27.57 -8.23
N LYS A 415 -19.89 -28.48 -8.59
CA LYS A 415 -20.21 -29.78 -9.20
C LYS A 415 -20.69 -30.83 -8.19
N GLY A 416 -20.60 -30.53 -6.88
CA GLY A 416 -20.90 -31.50 -5.83
C GLY A 416 -19.87 -32.64 -5.74
N THR A 417 -18.59 -32.36 -6.03
CA THR A 417 -17.54 -33.38 -6.04
C THR A 417 -17.22 -33.93 -4.65
N PHE A 418 -17.28 -33.09 -3.61
CA PHE A 418 -16.94 -33.44 -2.23
C PHE A 418 -18.15 -33.47 -1.28
N PHE A 419 -19.16 -32.68 -1.62
CA PHE A 419 -20.38 -32.49 -0.84
C PHE A 419 -21.56 -32.43 -1.80
N ALA A 420 -22.79 -32.41 -1.28
CA ALA A 420 -23.95 -32.08 -2.10
C ALA A 420 -23.73 -30.72 -2.82
N PRO A 421 -24.26 -30.53 -4.04
CA PRO A 421 -24.19 -29.23 -4.70
C PRO A 421 -24.79 -28.12 -3.82
N TYR A 422 -24.05 -27.02 -3.68
CA TYR A 422 -24.51 -25.88 -2.89
C TYR A 422 -25.54 -25.03 -3.65
N THR A 423 -26.45 -24.38 -2.93
CA THR A 423 -27.38 -23.37 -3.45
C THR A 423 -26.75 -21.98 -3.49
N ALA A 424 -25.90 -21.65 -2.52
CA ALA A 424 -25.12 -20.42 -2.49
C ALA A 424 -23.69 -20.67 -2.00
N ALA A 425 -22.75 -19.83 -2.46
CA ALA A 425 -21.38 -19.81 -1.98
C ALA A 425 -20.88 -18.37 -1.89
N LEU A 426 -20.08 -18.08 -0.87
CA LEU A 426 -19.51 -16.76 -0.62
C LEU A 426 -18.06 -16.93 -0.19
N HIS A 427 -17.13 -16.21 -0.82
CA HIS A 427 -15.73 -16.29 -0.43
C HIS A 427 -15.03 -14.94 -0.45
N ARG A 428 -13.96 -14.83 0.36
CA ARG A 428 -13.10 -13.65 0.42
C ARG A 428 -11.65 -14.08 0.57
N ILE A 429 -10.77 -13.47 -0.22
CA ILE A 429 -9.32 -13.70 -0.17
C ILE A 429 -8.67 -12.57 0.65
N GLU A 430 -7.76 -12.95 1.54
CA GLU A 430 -6.91 -12.05 2.29
C GLU A 430 -5.48 -12.60 2.38
N PHE A 431 -4.52 -11.74 2.70
CA PHE A 431 -3.19 -12.20 3.08
C PHE A 431 -3.16 -12.46 4.58
N GLN A 432 -2.80 -13.67 4.98
CA GLN A 432 -2.61 -13.99 6.39
C GLN A 432 -1.41 -13.21 6.94
N LYS A 433 -1.36 -12.95 8.26
CA LYS A 433 -0.21 -12.32 8.94
C LYS A 433 1.16 -13.00 8.69
N ARG A 434 1.19 -14.17 8.04
CA ARG A 434 2.40 -14.91 7.65
C ARG A 434 2.82 -14.71 6.19
N GLY A 435 2.10 -13.89 5.42
CA GLY A 435 2.45 -13.51 4.04
C GLY A 435 1.83 -14.37 2.94
N LEU A 436 1.09 -15.42 3.27
CA LEU A 436 0.47 -16.32 2.28
C LEU A 436 -0.98 -15.89 1.97
N PRO A 437 -1.42 -16.04 0.71
CA PRO A 437 -2.83 -15.95 0.34
C PRO A 437 -3.69 -16.94 1.13
N HIS A 438 -4.85 -16.47 1.57
CA HIS A 438 -5.79 -17.21 2.40
C HIS A 438 -7.22 -16.87 2.01
N ALA A 439 -8.04 -17.89 1.79
CA ALA A 439 -9.46 -17.72 1.48
C ALA A 439 -10.32 -18.14 2.68
N HIS A 440 -11.36 -17.36 2.95
CA HIS A 440 -12.51 -17.73 3.77
C HIS A 440 -13.68 -18.01 2.84
N ILE A 441 -14.35 -19.15 2.99
CA ILE A 441 -15.40 -19.64 2.11
C ILE A 441 -16.59 -20.09 2.97
N LEU A 442 -17.80 -19.72 2.57
CA LEU A 442 -19.07 -20.23 3.10
C LEU A 442 -19.85 -20.95 2.01
N LEU A 443 -20.50 -22.05 2.38
CA LEU A 443 -21.40 -22.82 1.52
C LEU A 443 -22.76 -23.02 2.19
N TRP A 444 -23.81 -23.02 1.37
CA TRP A 444 -25.20 -23.31 1.74
C TRP A 444 -25.74 -24.45 0.86
N PHE A 445 -26.39 -25.46 1.43
CA PHE A 445 -26.92 -26.62 0.72
C PHE A 445 -28.45 -26.57 0.50
N GLY A 446 -29.15 -25.56 1.04
CA GLY A 446 -30.53 -25.23 0.69
C GLY A 446 -31.63 -25.86 1.55
N ASP A 447 -31.33 -26.86 2.38
CA ASP A 447 -32.29 -27.38 3.37
C ASP A 447 -32.12 -26.67 4.72
N HIS A 448 -32.74 -25.48 4.81
CA HIS A 448 -32.63 -24.58 5.97
C HIS A 448 -33.38 -25.06 7.23
N SER A 449 -34.01 -26.24 7.19
CA SER A 449 -34.89 -26.73 8.25
C SER A 449 -34.23 -27.75 9.19
N ARG A 450 -33.07 -28.31 8.81
CA ARG A 450 -32.50 -29.49 9.45
C ARG A 450 -31.12 -29.22 10.03
N THR A 451 -30.97 -29.45 11.33
CA THR A 451 -29.64 -29.60 11.96
C THR A 451 -29.06 -30.96 11.53
N PRO A 452 -27.82 -31.03 11.02
CA PRO A 452 -27.25 -32.32 10.60
C PRO A 452 -27.10 -33.28 11.78
N SER A 453 -27.20 -34.58 11.52
CA SER A 453 -26.87 -35.57 12.53
C SER A 453 -25.33 -35.68 12.71
N PRO A 454 -24.83 -36.11 13.89
CA PRO A 454 -23.41 -36.38 14.09
C PRO A 454 -22.80 -37.29 13.02
N GLU A 455 -23.55 -38.29 12.55
CA GLU A 455 -23.12 -39.23 11.51
C GLU A 455 -22.99 -38.56 10.15
N GLU A 456 -23.83 -37.57 9.84
CA GLU A 456 -23.70 -36.78 8.61
C GLU A 456 -22.46 -35.91 8.64
N ILE A 457 -22.16 -35.30 9.79
CA ILE A 457 -20.94 -34.51 9.98
C ILE A 457 -19.70 -35.40 9.86
N ASP A 458 -19.69 -36.55 10.55
CA ASP A 458 -18.54 -37.47 10.58
C ASP A 458 -18.23 -38.10 9.21
N LYS A 459 -19.20 -38.12 8.27
CA LYS A 459 -18.97 -38.54 6.88
C LYS A 459 -18.13 -37.56 6.08
N ILE A 460 -18.18 -36.27 6.42
CA ILE A 460 -17.55 -35.20 5.65
C ILE A 460 -16.37 -34.52 6.37
N ILE A 461 -16.38 -34.51 7.70
CA ILE A 461 -15.38 -33.82 8.53
C ILE A 461 -14.79 -34.81 9.53
N SER A 462 -13.46 -34.92 9.51
CA SER A 462 -12.67 -35.62 10.52
C SER A 462 -11.84 -34.63 11.33
N ALA A 463 -11.63 -34.96 12.60
CA ALA A 463 -10.71 -34.28 13.49
C ALA A 463 -9.73 -35.25 14.14
N GLU A 464 -9.49 -36.40 13.50
CA GLU A 464 -8.62 -37.49 13.96
C GLU A 464 -7.49 -37.73 12.96
N LEU A 465 -6.35 -38.26 13.41
CA LEU A 465 -5.32 -38.78 12.53
C LEU A 465 -5.82 -40.05 11.81
N PRO A 466 -5.63 -40.15 10.48
CA PRO A 466 -5.88 -41.38 9.74
C PRO A 466 -5.05 -42.55 10.26
N ASP A 467 -5.46 -43.77 9.94
CA ASP A 467 -4.64 -44.95 10.24
C ASP A 467 -3.42 -44.98 9.31
N LYS A 468 -2.22 -44.90 9.91
CA LYS A 468 -0.95 -44.82 9.18
C LYS A 468 -0.68 -46.06 8.31
N GLN A 469 -1.17 -47.24 8.70
CA GLN A 469 -0.97 -48.47 7.93
C GLN A 469 -1.98 -48.58 6.79
N LYS A 470 -3.23 -48.17 7.02
CA LYS A 470 -4.30 -48.28 6.02
C LYS A 470 -4.24 -47.19 4.96
N ASP A 471 -3.95 -45.95 5.35
CA ASP A 471 -3.84 -44.81 4.43
C ASP A 471 -2.64 -43.92 4.80
N PRO A 472 -1.41 -44.35 4.42
CA PRO A 472 -0.19 -43.62 4.72
C PRO A 472 -0.19 -42.21 4.13
N GLU A 473 -0.74 -42.05 2.92
CA GLU A 473 -0.86 -40.77 2.23
C GLU A 473 -1.73 -39.79 3.03
N ALA A 474 -2.93 -40.22 3.46
CA ALA A 474 -3.81 -39.41 4.30
C ALA A 474 -3.12 -39.02 5.60
N TYR A 475 -2.44 -39.96 6.26
CA TYR A 475 -1.71 -39.72 7.50
C TYR A 475 -0.65 -38.62 7.31
N GLU A 476 0.18 -38.73 6.29
CA GLU A 476 1.24 -37.76 6.00
C GLU A 476 0.68 -36.36 5.69
N LEU A 477 -0.41 -36.29 4.92
CA LEU A 477 -1.05 -35.02 4.60
C LEU A 477 -1.64 -34.35 5.83
N VAL A 478 -2.32 -35.11 6.70
CA VAL A 478 -2.90 -34.59 7.95
C VAL A 478 -1.77 -34.15 8.89
N ALA A 479 -0.74 -34.99 9.09
CA ALA A 479 0.43 -34.67 9.91
C ALA A 479 1.10 -33.36 9.48
N LYS A 480 1.24 -33.16 8.16
CA LYS A 480 1.91 -32.00 7.57
C LYS A 480 1.06 -30.74 7.61
N HIS A 481 -0.20 -30.83 7.21
CA HIS A 481 -1.03 -29.66 6.96
C HIS A 481 -2.02 -29.39 8.08
N MET A 482 -2.60 -30.41 8.71
CA MET A 482 -3.75 -30.30 9.61
C MET A 482 -3.41 -30.42 11.10
N ILE A 483 -2.14 -30.32 11.48
CA ILE A 483 -1.73 -30.32 12.90
C ILE A 483 -1.46 -28.90 13.41
N HIS A 484 -2.22 -28.48 14.41
CA HIS A 484 -1.91 -27.29 15.20
C HIS A 484 -0.53 -27.48 15.85
N GLY A 485 0.38 -26.52 15.65
CA GLY A 485 1.71 -26.61 16.22
C GLY A 485 1.68 -26.61 17.76
N PRO A 486 2.77 -27.06 18.43
CA PRO A 486 2.84 -27.04 19.88
C PRO A 486 2.56 -25.64 20.44
N CYS A 487 1.78 -25.55 21.51
CA CYS A 487 1.39 -24.30 22.16
C CYS A 487 1.12 -24.56 23.64
N GLY A 488 0.54 -23.60 24.37
CA GLY A 488 0.25 -23.79 25.78
C GLY A 488 1.54 -23.89 26.61
N LEU A 489 1.55 -24.85 27.55
CA LEU A 489 2.71 -25.13 28.39
C LEU A 489 3.89 -25.69 27.58
N ASP A 490 3.62 -26.48 26.53
CA ASP A 490 4.67 -27.06 25.69
C ASP A 490 5.43 -26.00 24.90
N ARG A 491 4.73 -24.91 24.52
CA ARG A 491 5.35 -23.77 23.85
C ARG A 491 4.62 -22.45 24.14
N PRO A 492 4.92 -21.78 25.26
CA PRO A 492 4.25 -20.54 25.67
C PRO A 492 4.47 -19.36 24.72
N ARG A 493 5.51 -19.45 23.87
CA ARG A 493 5.91 -18.42 22.90
C ARG A 493 5.27 -18.62 21.52
N SER A 494 4.39 -19.61 21.34
CA SER A 494 3.75 -19.85 20.05
C SER A 494 2.86 -18.67 19.60
N PRO A 495 2.76 -18.39 18.28
CA PRO A 495 2.01 -17.23 17.78
C PRO A 495 0.50 -17.24 18.10
N CYS A 496 -0.06 -18.38 18.48
CA CYS A 496 -1.46 -18.53 18.86
C CYS A 496 -1.74 -18.19 20.34
N MET A 497 -0.71 -17.93 21.14
CA MET A 497 -0.85 -17.67 22.57
C MET A 497 -1.27 -16.22 22.82
N GLU A 498 -2.39 -16.03 23.52
CA GLU A 498 -2.88 -14.75 24.01
C GLU A 498 -3.17 -14.90 25.50
N ASN A 499 -2.61 -14.02 26.35
CA ASN A 499 -2.76 -14.10 27.81
C ASN A 499 -2.45 -15.50 28.39
N HIS A 500 -1.37 -16.13 27.92
CA HIS A 500 -0.95 -17.49 28.31
C HIS A 500 -1.92 -18.63 27.96
N VAL A 501 -2.98 -18.35 27.19
CA VAL A 501 -3.94 -19.34 26.69
C VAL A 501 -3.87 -19.40 25.17
N CYS A 502 -4.04 -20.58 24.59
CA CYS A 502 -4.14 -20.67 23.14
C CYS A 502 -5.45 -20.01 22.67
N ALA A 503 -5.36 -18.93 21.89
CA ALA A 503 -6.50 -18.22 21.32
C ALA A 503 -7.34 -19.11 20.37
N LYS A 504 -6.77 -20.22 19.90
CA LYS A 504 -7.43 -21.24 19.07
C LYS A 504 -7.98 -22.44 19.88
N LYS A 505 -7.86 -22.39 21.22
CA LYS A 505 -8.35 -23.38 22.18
C LYS A 505 -7.75 -24.78 21.97
N PHE A 506 -6.46 -24.85 21.66
CA PHE A 506 -5.70 -26.09 21.60
C PHE A 506 -4.86 -26.28 22.88
N PRO A 507 -4.60 -27.54 23.31
CA PRO A 507 -5.16 -28.79 22.76
C PRO A 507 -6.68 -28.90 23.01
N ARG A 508 -7.39 -29.59 22.13
CA ARG A 508 -8.84 -29.83 22.24
C ARG A 508 -9.13 -31.05 23.13
N PRO A 509 -10.23 -31.08 23.89
CA PRO A 509 -10.59 -32.24 24.68
C PRO A 509 -10.92 -33.45 23.79
N PHE A 510 -10.64 -34.66 24.28
CA PHE A 510 -11.05 -35.91 23.64
C PHE A 510 -12.55 -36.14 23.77
N THR A 511 -13.15 -36.69 22.72
CA THR A 511 -14.57 -37.01 22.66
C THR A 511 -14.81 -38.25 21.80
N GLU A 512 -15.68 -39.16 22.27
CA GLU A 512 -15.98 -40.41 21.58
C GLU A 512 -16.91 -40.26 20.38
N SER A 513 -17.73 -39.20 20.36
CA SER A 513 -18.68 -38.93 19.28
C SER A 513 -18.83 -37.43 19.04
N THR A 514 -19.25 -37.08 17.82
CA THR A 514 -19.56 -35.70 17.46
C THR A 514 -20.86 -35.26 18.15
N SER A 515 -20.87 -34.05 18.72
CA SER A 515 -22.05 -33.49 19.38
C SER A 515 -22.17 -31.99 19.15
N ILE A 516 -23.35 -31.45 19.38
CA ILE A 516 -23.63 -30.01 19.27
C ILE A 516 -23.83 -29.46 20.68
N ASP A 517 -23.01 -28.50 21.09
CA ASP A 517 -23.16 -27.88 22.41
C ASP A 517 -24.44 -27.01 22.48
N LYS A 518 -24.84 -26.61 23.70
CA LYS A 518 -26.02 -25.77 23.95
C LYS A 518 -25.99 -24.42 23.21
N SER A 519 -24.83 -24.03 22.71
CA SER A 519 -24.60 -22.78 22.02
C SER A 519 -24.43 -22.97 20.51
N GLY A 520 -24.59 -24.18 19.98
CA GLY A 520 -24.46 -24.50 18.55
C GLY A 520 -23.03 -24.68 18.05
N TYR A 521 -22.01 -24.87 18.91
CA TYR A 521 -20.70 -25.34 18.42
C TYR A 521 -20.72 -26.85 18.22
N ILE A 522 -20.19 -27.27 17.09
CA ILE A 522 -19.89 -28.67 16.86
C ILE A 522 -18.62 -29.04 17.63
N ILE A 523 -18.75 -30.04 18.49
CA ILE A 523 -17.66 -30.72 19.15
C ILE A 523 -17.42 -31.98 18.33
N TYR A 524 -16.43 -31.95 17.45
CA TYR A 524 -16.06 -33.09 16.60
C TYR A 524 -15.49 -34.24 17.43
N ARG A 525 -15.81 -35.48 17.02
CA ARG A 525 -15.21 -36.71 17.53
C ARG A 525 -13.68 -36.63 17.47
N ARG A 526 -13.05 -36.91 18.60
CA ARG A 526 -11.59 -36.94 18.80
C ARG A 526 -11.25 -38.05 19.79
N ARG A 527 -11.13 -39.30 19.33
CA ARG A 527 -10.84 -40.42 20.22
C ARG A 527 -9.38 -40.41 20.65
N LYS A 528 -9.14 -40.84 21.89
CA LYS A 528 -7.78 -41.06 22.36
C LYS A 528 -7.24 -42.33 21.70
N ASN A 529 -6.08 -42.23 21.04
CA ASN A 529 -5.42 -43.37 20.42
C ASN A 529 -3.90 -43.21 20.60
N GLU A 530 -3.30 -44.11 21.38
CA GLU A 530 -1.87 -44.06 21.73
C GLU A 530 -0.95 -44.30 20.53
N ASN A 531 -1.45 -44.91 19.47
CA ASN A 531 -0.70 -45.15 18.23
C ASN A 531 -0.85 -44.00 17.21
N ALA A 532 -1.69 -43.01 17.49
CA ALA A 532 -1.97 -41.89 16.59
C ALA A 532 -1.24 -40.62 17.07
N ASN A 533 0.07 -40.56 16.80
CA ASN A 533 0.93 -39.46 17.24
C ASN A 533 1.86 -38.95 16.14
N VAL A 534 1.97 -37.63 16.03
CA VAL A 534 2.86 -36.94 15.10
C VAL A 534 3.91 -36.15 15.88
N LEU A 535 5.19 -36.36 15.56
CA LEU A 535 6.28 -35.58 16.13
C LEU A 535 6.40 -34.24 15.40
N LYS A 536 6.24 -33.13 16.12
CA LYS A 536 6.37 -31.77 15.56
C LYS A 536 7.23 -30.91 16.47
N ASP A 537 8.36 -30.44 15.94
CA ASP A 537 9.37 -29.67 16.68
C ASP A 537 9.81 -30.31 18.01
N GLY A 538 9.99 -31.63 18.01
CA GLY A 538 10.41 -32.40 19.19
C GLY A 538 9.30 -32.75 20.18
N ILE A 539 8.05 -32.36 19.90
CA ILE A 539 6.89 -32.60 20.78
C ILE A 539 5.94 -33.58 20.08
N LEU A 540 5.50 -34.61 20.79
CA LEU A 540 4.50 -35.56 20.31
C LEU A 540 3.10 -34.93 20.44
N LEU A 541 2.40 -34.86 19.32
CA LEU A 541 1.05 -34.32 19.22
C LEU A 541 0.08 -35.41 18.76
N ASP A 542 -1.07 -35.48 19.41
CA ASP A 542 -2.12 -36.47 19.15
C ASP A 542 -3.37 -35.84 18.52
N ASN A 543 -4.49 -36.57 18.52
CA ASN A 543 -5.80 -36.12 18.02
C ASN A 543 -6.30 -34.83 18.67
N ALA A 544 -5.80 -34.43 19.84
CA ALA A 544 -6.16 -33.15 20.47
C ALA A 544 -5.64 -31.95 19.68
N SER A 545 -4.63 -32.13 18.81
CA SER A 545 -4.00 -31.08 18.01
C SER A 545 -4.45 -31.05 16.55
N VAL A 546 -5.31 -31.99 16.13
CA VAL A 546 -5.79 -32.07 14.74
C VAL A 546 -6.79 -30.96 14.44
N ILE A 547 -6.63 -30.27 13.32
CA ILE A 547 -7.53 -29.24 12.81
C ILE A 547 -8.60 -29.94 11.95
N PRO A 548 -9.91 -29.65 12.11
CA PRO A 548 -10.96 -30.30 11.33
C PRO A 548 -10.75 -30.20 9.81
N TYR A 549 -10.90 -31.32 9.11
CA TYR A 549 -10.60 -31.41 7.68
C TYR A 549 -11.51 -32.40 6.97
N ASN A 550 -11.60 -32.27 5.64
CA ASN A 550 -12.14 -33.29 4.75
C ASN A 550 -10.99 -33.99 4.02
N ILE A 551 -10.95 -35.33 4.07
CA ILE A 551 -9.79 -36.08 3.56
C ILE A 551 -9.65 -36.01 2.04
N GLU A 552 -10.76 -36.04 1.30
CA GLU A 552 -10.74 -36.03 -0.16
C GLU A 552 -10.24 -34.69 -0.71
N ILE A 553 -10.70 -33.58 -0.09
CA ILE A 553 -10.19 -32.24 -0.38
C ILE A 553 -8.69 -32.17 -0.08
N LEU A 554 -8.27 -32.70 1.07
CA LEU A 554 -6.87 -32.67 1.47
C LEU A 554 -5.97 -33.45 0.51
N LYS A 555 -6.41 -34.63 0.05
CA LYS A 555 -5.69 -35.43 -0.97
C LYS A 555 -5.57 -34.69 -2.30
N LYS A 556 -6.63 -34.05 -2.77
CA LYS A 556 -6.62 -33.33 -4.06
C LYS A 556 -5.75 -32.06 -4.03
N TYR A 557 -5.83 -31.28 -2.95
CA TYR A 557 -5.22 -29.94 -2.90
C TYR A 557 -3.91 -29.87 -2.11
N ALA A 558 -3.62 -30.85 -1.26
CA ALA A 558 -2.42 -30.94 -0.43
C ALA A 558 -2.06 -29.58 0.21
N ALA A 559 -3.02 -28.97 0.88
CA ALA A 559 -2.90 -27.62 1.44
C ALA A 559 -3.53 -27.52 2.82
N HIS A 560 -3.24 -26.44 3.55
CA HIS A 560 -3.91 -26.21 4.82
C HIS A 560 -5.37 -25.77 4.58
N ILE A 561 -6.31 -26.72 4.59
CA ILE A 561 -7.74 -26.50 4.39
C ILE A 561 -8.52 -26.95 5.63
N ASN A 562 -8.99 -25.99 6.42
CA ASN A 562 -9.87 -26.26 7.57
C ASN A 562 -11.32 -26.29 7.10
N VAL A 563 -12.07 -27.31 7.48
CA VAL A 563 -13.50 -27.47 7.15
C VAL A 563 -14.27 -27.60 8.46
N GLU A 564 -15.12 -26.63 8.74
CA GLU A 564 -15.97 -26.63 9.92
C GLU A 564 -17.45 -26.53 9.52
N TRP A 565 -18.29 -27.33 10.15
CA TRP A 565 -19.73 -27.15 10.10
C TRP A 565 -20.13 -25.94 10.93
N CYS A 566 -20.93 -25.05 10.33
CA CYS A 566 -21.40 -23.84 10.94
C CYS A 566 -22.83 -24.02 11.46
N ASN A 567 -23.10 -23.61 12.70
CA ASN A 567 -24.46 -23.60 13.24
C ASN A 567 -24.72 -22.35 14.10
N ARG A 568 -24.11 -21.21 13.72
CA ARG A 568 -24.24 -19.95 14.46
C ARG A 568 -24.29 -18.68 13.61
N THR A 569 -25.12 -17.75 14.07
CA THR A 569 -25.19 -16.33 13.64
C THR A 569 -23.86 -15.58 13.77
N SER A 570 -22.96 -15.99 14.67
CA SER A 570 -21.67 -15.33 14.91
C SER A 570 -20.68 -15.49 13.76
N ALA A 571 -20.77 -16.58 12.98
CA ALA A 571 -19.94 -16.76 11.77
C ALA A 571 -20.34 -15.76 10.69
N ILE A 572 -21.64 -15.45 10.57
CA ILE A 572 -22.15 -14.38 9.71
C ILE A 572 -21.74 -12.99 10.23
N LYS A 573 -21.81 -12.71 11.54
CA LYS A 573 -21.27 -11.45 12.10
C LYS A 573 -19.77 -11.30 11.85
N TYR A 574 -19.02 -12.41 11.96
CA TYR A 574 -17.61 -12.46 11.61
C TYR A 574 -17.44 -12.18 10.11
N LEU A 575 -18.23 -12.80 9.24
CA LEU A 575 -18.18 -12.60 7.80
C LEU A 575 -18.53 -11.17 7.37
N PHE A 576 -19.61 -10.58 7.90
CA PHE A 576 -19.96 -9.16 7.70
C PHE A 576 -18.81 -8.28 8.16
N LYS A 577 -18.20 -8.53 9.33
CA LYS A 577 -16.98 -7.80 9.75
C LYS A 577 -15.83 -7.85 8.73
N TYR A 578 -15.73 -8.90 7.89
CA TYR A 578 -14.70 -8.99 6.84
C TYR A 578 -15.19 -8.50 5.47
N ILE A 579 -16.47 -8.67 5.12
CA ILE A 579 -17.09 -8.21 3.86
C ILE A 579 -17.37 -6.71 3.90
N THR A 580 -17.83 -6.20 5.03
CA THR A 580 -18.13 -4.79 5.31
C THR A 580 -16.99 -4.11 6.06
N LYS A 581 -15.72 -4.51 5.84
CA LYS A 581 -14.60 -3.60 6.15
C LYS A 581 -14.68 -2.39 5.20
N GLY A 582 -15.58 -1.48 5.51
CA GLY A 582 -16.03 -0.33 4.75
C GLY A 582 -17.06 0.40 5.61
N VAL A 583 -17.12 1.72 5.48
CA VAL A 583 -17.86 2.57 6.43
C VAL A 583 -19.38 2.35 6.35
N ASP A 584 -20.01 2.03 7.49
CA ASP A 584 -21.47 1.95 7.67
C ASP A 584 -22.19 3.32 7.52
N ARG A 585 -21.45 4.38 7.17
CA ARG A 585 -21.94 5.76 7.13
C ARG A 585 -21.34 6.52 5.95
N ALA A 586 -22.19 7.16 5.15
CA ALA A 586 -21.75 8.10 4.13
C ALA A 586 -21.01 9.27 4.81
N THR A 587 -19.75 9.46 4.43
CA THR A 587 -18.93 10.57 4.93
C THR A 587 -19.03 11.73 3.95
N VAL A 588 -19.48 12.89 4.41
CA VAL A 588 -19.47 14.13 3.63
C VAL A 588 -18.18 14.88 3.97
N LEU A 589 -17.28 15.02 3.00
CA LEU A 589 -16.07 15.82 3.16
C LEU A 589 -16.42 17.30 3.05
N LEU A 590 -16.20 18.03 4.15
CA LEU A 590 -16.48 19.44 4.28
C LEU A 590 -15.19 20.22 4.01
N VAL A 591 -15.10 20.80 2.82
CA VAL A 591 -14.00 21.69 2.44
C VAL A 591 -14.21 23.04 3.11
N VAL A 592 -13.11 23.67 3.53
CA VAL A 592 -13.07 24.97 4.19
C VAL A 592 -12.05 25.85 3.47
N HIS A 593 -12.39 27.12 3.33
CA HIS A 593 -11.57 28.11 2.64
C HIS A 593 -11.80 29.49 3.27
N LEU A 594 -10.83 30.38 3.10
CA LEU A 594 -10.99 31.79 3.47
C LEU A 594 -11.96 32.45 2.49
N GLU A 595 -12.43 33.65 2.84
CA GLU A 595 -13.33 34.43 2.00
C GLU A 595 -12.65 34.72 0.64
N GLY A 596 -13.34 34.42 -0.46
CA GLY A 596 -12.80 34.55 -1.81
C GLY A 596 -11.83 33.44 -2.26
N GLU A 597 -11.28 32.62 -1.36
CA GLU A 597 -10.28 31.59 -1.69
C GLU A 597 -10.84 30.19 -1.96
N HIS A 598 -12.07 30.09 -2.47
CA HIS A 598 -12.66 28.78 -2.76
C HIS A 598 -12.06 28.19 -4.05
N ASN A 599 -11.76 26.88 -4.02
CA ASN A 599 -11.22 26.19 -5.19
C ASN A 599 -12.34 25.90 -6.19
N ILE A 600 -12.15 26.33 -7.44
CA ILE A 600 -12.99 25.94 -8.58
C ILE A 600 -12.29 24.78 -9.30
N THR A 601 -12.98 23.65 -9.44
CA THR A 601 -12.48 22.51 -10.22
C THR A 601 -12.88 22.66 -11.68
N ILE A 602 -11.89 22.80 -12.55
CA ILE A 602 -12.05 22.90 -14.01
C ILE A 602 -11.60 21.57 -14.60
N LYS A 603 -12.42 20.95 -15.45
CA LYS A 603 -12.04 19.76 -16.22
C LYS A 603 -11.41 20.18 -17.54
N ASP A 604 -10.55 19.35 -18.10
CA ASP A 604 -9.84 19.61 -19.36
C ASP A 604 -10.78 19.87 -20.57
N THR A 605 -12.06 19.48 -20.46
CA THR A 605 -13.11 19.72 -21.47
C THR A 605 -13.90 21.02 -21.26
N ASP A 606 -13.68 21.73 -20.15
CA ASP A 606 -14.51 22.87 -19.76
C ASP A 606 -14.06 24.16 -20.44
N ASN A 607 -15.02 24.92 -20.96
CA ASN A 607 -14.75 26.28 -21.46
C ASN A 607 -14.64 27.25 -20.28
N LEU A 608 -13.43 27.75 -20.01
CA LEU A 608 -13.12 28.69 -18.92
C LEU A 608 -14.08 29.89 -18.86
N GLY A 609 -14.42 30.49 -20.01
CA GLY A 609 -15.35 31.61 -20.10
C GLY A 609 -16.75 31.27 -19.58
N ARG A 610 -17.26 30.08 -19.92
CA ARG A 610 -18.55 29.57 -19.42
C ARG A 610 -18.49 29.12 -17.97
N VAL A 611 -17.34 28.63 -17.49
CA VAL A 611 -17.16 28.22 -16.09
C VAL A 611 -17.23 29.45 -15.18
N ILE A 612 -16.50 30.53 -15.51
CA ILE A 612 -16.49 31.76 -14.70
C ILE A 612 -17.87 32.44 -14.70
N GLN A 613 -18.62 32.35 -15.79
CA GLN A 613 -19.97 32.92 -15.90
C GLN A 613 -21.07 32.02 -15.30
N LYS A 614 -20.72 30.85 -14.75
CA LYS A 614 -21.72 29.91 -14.23
C LYS A 614 -22.39 30.49 -12.97
N PRO A 615 -23.73 30.68 -12.98
CA PRO A 615 -24.42 31.20 -11.81
C PRO A 615 -24.26 30.27 -10.60
N GLY A 616 -23.83 30.80 -9.45
CA GLY A 616 -23.67 30.03 -8.22
C GLY A 616 -22.37 29.24 -8.12
N ILE A 617 -21.35 29.55 -8.93
CA ILE A 617 -20.02 28.90 -8.85
C ILE A 617 -19.28 29.28 -7.57
N GLU A 618 -19.57 30.45 -7.02
CA GLU A 618 -19.09 30.99 -5.75
C GLU A 618 -19.73 30.31 -4.52
N LYS A 619 -20.81 29.55 -4.73
CA LYS A 619 -21.56 28.88 -3.66
C LYS A 619 -20.94 27.54 -3.32
N THR A 620 -20.39 27.45 -2.12
CA THR A 620 -19.84 26.22 -1.55
C THR A 620 -20.73 25.71 -0.43
N MET A 621 -20.55 24.45 -0.04
CA MET A 621 -21.18 23.90 1.18
C MET A 621 -20.91 24.78 2.42
N PHE A 622 -19.75 25.45 2.46
CA PHE A 622 -19.31 26.26 3.58
C PHE A 622 -19.97 27.63 3.60
N THR A 623 -20.04 28.33 2.46
CA THR A 623 -20.73 29.62 2.38
C THR A 623 -22.24 29.46 2.57
N GLU A 624 -22.82 28.43 1.97
CA GLU A 624 -24.25 28.15 2.10
C GLU A 624 -24.66 27.62 3.47
N TRP A 625 -23.73 27.09 4.28
CA TRP A 625 -24.00 26.82 5.70
C TRP A 625 -24.29 28.12 6.46
N MET A 626 -23.52 29.18 6.21
CA MET A 626 -23.75 30.49 6.84
C MET A 626 -25.07 31.11 6.37
N VAL A 627 -25.41 30.93 5.09
CA VAL A 627 -26.72 31.32 4.54
C VAL A 627 -27.86 30.53 5.22
N LEU A 628 -27.72 29.21 5.37
CA LEU A 628 -28.68 28.38 6.08
C LEU A 628 -28.88 28.84 7.54
N CYS A 629 -27.82 29.29 8.23
CA CYS A 629 -27.92 29.79 9.59
C CYS A 629 -28.72 31.11 9.69
N ARG A 630 -28.83 31.88 8.58
CA ARG A 630 -29.70 33.07 8.53
C ARG A 630 -31.18 32.70 8.55
N THR A 631 -31.54 31.59 7.92
CA THR A 631 -32.95 31.21 7.70
C THR A 631 -33.45 30.15 8.67
N SER A 632 -32.60 29.22 9.12
CA SER A 632 -32.99 28.11 9.99
C SER A 632 -32.53 28.30 11.43
N ALA A 633 -33.49 28.34 12.37
CA ALA A 633 -33.20 28.35 13.80
C ALA A 633 -32.50 27.06 14.27
N PHE A 634 -32.87 25.93 13.68
CA PHE A 634 -32.27 24.64 14.01
C PHE A 634 -30.81 24.57 13.56
N ALA A 635 -30.49 25.01 12.34
CA ALA A 635 -29.12 25.06 11.84
C ALA A 635 -28.19 25.92 12.73
N ARG A 636 -28.73 26.97 13.37
CA ARG A 636 -27.96 27.80 14.32
C ARG A 636 -27.50 27.06 15.57
N THR A 637 -28.10 25.93 15.90
CA THR A 637 -27.71 25.11 17.06
C THR A 637 -26.55 24.15 16.75
N LEU A 638 -26.16 24.04 15.46
CA LEU A 638 -25.20 23.07 14.94
C LEU A 638 -23.87 23.74 14.54
N THR A 639 -22.78 23.00 14.69
CA THR A 639 -21.50 23.33 14.05
C THR A 639 -21.50 22.88 12.59
N TYR A 640 -20.57 23.38 11.77
CA TYR A 640 -20.51 23.01 10.35
C TYR A 640 -20.39 21.48 10.15
N VAL A 641 -19.66 20.81 11.04
CA VAL A 641 -19.42 19.35 11.00
C VAL A 641 -20.69 18.54 11.24
N GLN A 642 -21.64 19.11 11.99
CA GLN A 642 -22.91 18.47 12.33
C GLN A 642 -23.99 18.71 11.27
N ILE A 643 -23.81 19.68 10.37
CA ILE A 643 -24.81 20.00 9.33
C ILE A 643 -25.17 18.78 8.48
N PRO A 644 -24.24 17.96 7.99
CA PRO A 644 -24.59 16.79 7.18
C PRO A 644 -25.44 15.74 7.91
N GLU A 645 -25.42 15.71 9.25
CA GLU A 645 -26.25 14.78 10.03
C GLU A 645 -27.74 15.07 9.86
N PHE A 646 -28.09 16.36 9.75
CA PHE A 646 -29.48 16.83 9.72
C PHE A 646 -29.91 17.48 8.41
N PHE A 647 -28.95 17.86 7.56
CA PHE A 647 -29.20 18.52 6.29
C PHE A 647 -28.51 17.77 5.14
N THR A 648 -29.12 17.85 3.96
CA THR A 648 -28.63 17.27 2.71
C THR A 648 -28.27 18.39 1.74
N TRP A 649 -27.05 18.34 1.21
CA TRP A 649 -26.58 19.26 0.19
C TRP A 649 -27.09 18.87 -1.20
N ASN A 650 -27.76 19.81 -1.86
CA ASN A 650 -28.11 19.68 -3.28
C ASN A 650 -27.04 20.40 -4.13
N ASN A 651 -26.26 19.62 -4.88
CA ASN A 651 -25.16 20.17 -5.68
C ASN A 651 -25.64 20.95 -6.92
N SER A 652 -26.84 20.65 -7.44
CA SER A 652 -27.41 21.34 -8.60
C SER A 652 -28.00 22.69 -8.22
N SER A 653 -28.77 22.75 -7.13
CA SER A 653 -29.36 24.01 -6.65
C SER A 653 -28.44 24.80 -5.71
N LYS A 654 -27.33 24.20 -5.26
CA LYS A 654 -26.38 24.78 -4.29
C LYS A 654 -27.04 25.20 -2.98
N VAL A 655 -27.92 24.37 -2.43
CA VAL A 655 -28.69 24.66 -1.22
C VAL A 655 -28.68 23.48 -0.25
N TRP A 656 -28.65 23.79 1.05
CA TRP A 656 -28.90 22.83 2.13
C TRP A 656 -30.40 22.67 2.38
N SER A 657 -30.87 21.44 2.47
CA SER A 657 -32.27 21.10 2.78
C SER A 657 -32.35 20.12 3.93
N GLU A 658 -33.43 20.13 4.70
CA GLU A 658 -33.61 19.18 5.81
C GLU A 658 -33.59 17.73 5.31
N ARG A 659 -32.85 16.89 6.03
CA ARG A 659 -32.69 15.48 5.69
C ARG A 659 -33.95 14.70 6.06
N LYS A 660 -34.53 14.02 5.08
CA LYS A 660 -35.73 13.20 5.26
C LYS A 660 -35.44 11.72 5.57
N ARG A 661 -34.28 11.18 5.13
CA ARG A 661 -33.88 9.76 5.27
C ARG A 661 -32.35 9.59 5.35
N GLY A 662 -31.90 8.50 5.98
CA GLY A 662 -30.48 8.09 6.09
C GLY A 662 -29.68 8.84 7.15
N THR A 663 -28.46 8.39 7.45
CA THR A 663 -27.51 9.05 8.36
C THR A 663 -26.18 9.33 7.64
N SER A 664 -25.62 10.54 7.81
CA SER A 664 -24.28 10.87 7.30
C SER A 664 -23.48 11.70 8.29
N ILE A 665 -22.16 11.52 8.30
CA ILE A 665 -21.26 12.27 9.17
C ILE A 665 -20.50 13.29 8.32
N GLY A 666 -20.45 14.54 8.78
CA GLY A 666 -19.54 15.54 8.24
C GLY A 666 -18.11 15.33 8.73
N ARG A 667 -17.13 15.40 7.83
CA ARG A 667 -15.71 15.45 8.20
C ARG A 667 -15.05 16.62 7.51
N VAL A 668 -14.51 17.55 8.30
CA VAL A 668 -13.70 18.63 7.75
C VAL A 668 -12.41 18.05 7.18
N VAL A 669 -12.03 18.50 6.00
CA VAL A 669 -10.73 18.16 5.39
C VAL A 669 -9.58 18.54 6.33
N THR A 670 -8.53 17.72 6.35
CA THR A 670 -7.32 18.03 7.12
C THR A 670 -6.69 19.31 6.57
N VAL A 671 -6.46 20.28 7.45
CA VAL A 671 -5.71 21.50 7.15
C VAL A 671 -4.42 21.45 7.95
N HIS A 672 -3.28 21.59 7.28
CA HIS A 672 -1.97 21.53 7.94
C HIS A 672 -1.76 22.79 8.80
N PRO A 673 -1.11 22.72 9.99
CA PRO A 673 -0.81 23.90 10.80
C PRO A 673 -0.04 25.01 10.07
N ALA A 674 0.80 24.63 9.10
CA ALA A 674 1.51 25.59 8.24
C ALA A 674 0.61 26.34 7.24
N SER A 675 -0.67 25.96 7.08
CA SER A 675 -1.62 26.63 6.19
C SER A 675 -2.20 27.94 6.75
N GLY A 676 -1.54 28.52 7.77
CA GLY A 676 -1.86 29.83 8.31
C GLY A 676 -3.31 29.95 8.80
N ASP A 677 -3.99 31.02 8.41
CA ASP A 677 -5.32 31.37 8.95
C ASP A 677 -6.41 30.34 8.62
N ARG A 678 -6.22 29.54 7.55
CA ARG A 678 -7.10 28.42 7.19
C ARG A 678 -7.10 27.31 8.25
N TYR A 679 -5.97 27.10 8.94
CA TYR A 679 -5.87 26.12 10.03
C TYR A 679 -6.70 26.56 11.25
N TYR A 680 -6.61 27.84 11.61
CA TYR A 680 -7.38 28.41 12.72
C TYR A 680 -8.87 28.48 12.41
N LEU A 681 -9.24 28.78 11.17
CA LEU A 681 -10.61 28.64 10.68
C LEU A 681 -11.14 27.21 10.89
N ARG A 682 -10.33 26.19 10.58
CA ARG A 682 -10.67 24.78 10.80
C ARG A 682 -10.89 24.45 12.29
N ILE A 683 -10.19 25.11 13.21
CA ILE A 683 -10.45 24.96 14.65
C ILE A 683 -11.80 25.59 15.01
N LEU A 684 -12.06 26.82 14.57
CA LEU A 684 -13.27 27.57 14.92
C LEU A 684 -14.55 26.90 14.44
N ILE A 685 -14.61 26.38 13.23
CA ILE A 685 -15.82 25.72 12.68
C ILE A 685 -16.22 24.44 13.44
N ASN A 686 -15.31 23.85 14.22
CA ASN A 686 -15.60 22.71 15.09
C ASN A 686 -16.21 23.14 16.44
N LYS A 687 -16.19 24.45 16.75
CA LYS A 687 -16.57 25.00 18.05
C LYS A 687 -17.68 26.05 17.95
N VAL A 688 -17.68 26.86 16.91
CA VAL A 688 -18.65 27.93 16.67
C VAL A 688 -19.90 27.35 16.01
N LYS A 689 -21.06 27.64 16.61
CA LYS A 689 -22.38 27.21 16.14
C LYS A 689 -23.09 28.38 15.48
N GLY A 690 -23.78 28.10 14.38
CA GLY A 690 -24.69 29.06 13.75
C GLY A 690 -24.14 30.40 13.25
N PRO A 691 -22.87 30.54 12.81
CA PRO A 691 -22.38 31.80 12.26
C PRO A 691 -23.10 32.14 10.95
N ARG A 692 -23.42 33.41 10.73
CA ARG A 692 -24.12 33.90 9.53
C ARG A 692 -23.19 34.58 8.53
N SER A 693 -21.91 34.75 8.89
CA SER A 693 -20.87 35.37 8.06
C SER A 693 -19.46 34.99 8.56
N TYR A 694 -18.45 35.24 7.72
CA TYR A 694 -17.04 35.16 8.12
C TYR A 694 -16.70 36.13 9.26
N THR A 695 -17.34 37.29 9.31
CA THR A 695 -17.18 38.26 10.40
C THR A 695 -17.69 37.72 11.73
N GLU A 696 -18.83 37.02 11.74
CA GLU A 696 -19.34 36.36 12.95
C GLU A 696 -18.44 35.20 13.41
N LEU A 697 -17.78 34.50 12.48
CA LEU A 697 -16.75 33.50 12.83
C LEU A 697 -15.54 34.13 13.53
N ARG A 698 -15.20 35.39 13.19
CA ARG A 698 -14.13 36.18 13.83
C ARG A 698 -14.60 36.99 15.05
N THR A 699 -15.87 36.87 15.44
CA THR A 699 -16.42 37.64 16.55
C THR A 699 -16.54 36.77 17.80
N PHE A 700 -16.03 37.28 18.92
CA PHE A 700 -16.15 36.65 20.23
C PHE A 700 -16.39 37.72 21.29
N ASN A 701 -17.37 37.49 22.18
CA ASN A 701 -17.77 38.44 23.23
C ASN A 701 -18.01 39.87 22.74
N GLY A 702 -18.61 40.04 21.55
CA GLY A 702 -18.90 41.34 20.97
C GLY A 702 -17.71 42.05 20.31
N VAL A 703 -16.52 41.45 20.31
CA VAL A 703 -15.31 41.97 19.66
C VAL A 703 -15.02 41.19 18.39
N THR A 704 -14.83 41.90 17.28
CA THR A 704 -14.39 41.31 16.00
C THR A 704 -12.88 41.38 15.90
N TYR A 705 -12.25 40.24 15.69
CA TYR A 705 -10.80 40.11 15.61
C TYR A 705 -10.30 40.17 14.15
N PRO A 706 -9.05 40.60 13.91
CA PRO A 706 -8.51 40.78 12.56
C PRO A 706 -8.38 39.45 11.79
N ASP A 707 -8.04 38.36 12.48
CA ASP A 707 -7.77 37.05 11.86
C ASP A 707 -8.36 35.89 12.70
N PHE A 708 -8.41 34.69 12.12
CA PHE A 708 -8.95 33.52 12.82
C PHE A 708 -8.03 33.04 13.94
N LYS A 709 -6.71 33.29 13.84
CA LYS A 709 -5.74 32.99 14.90
C LYS A 709 -6.04 33.73 16.20
N SER A 710 -6.14 35.06 16.15
CA SER A 710 -6.45 35.93 17.29
C SER A 710 -7.84 35.63 17.87
N THR A 711 -8.80 35.28 17.02
CA THR A 711 -10.10 34.77 17.48
C THR A 711 -9.96 33.46 18.28
N CYS A 712 -9.14 32.51 17.81
CA CYS A 712 -8.85 31.28 18.57
C CYS A 712 -8.18 31.56 19.91
N CYS A 713 -7.21 32.49 19.94
CA CYS A 713 -6.55 32.94 21.17
C CYS A 713 -7.58 33.50 22.17
N ALA A 714 -8.42 34.43 21.73
CA ALA A 714 -9.43 35.07 22.57
C ALA A 714 -10.44 34.08 23.16
N ARG A 715 -10.74 32.99 22.43
CA ARG A 715 -11.62 31.91 22.87
C ARG A 715 -10.96 30.88 23.79
N GLY A 716 -9.66 31.04 24.11
CA GLY A 716 -8.89 30.07 24.89
C GLY A 716 -8.75 28.71 24.19
N LEU A 717 -8.82 28.68 22.85
CA LEU A 717 -8.72 27.45 22.07
C LEU A 717 -7.26 27.07 21.73
N LEU A 718 -6.31 27.97 22.04
CA LEU A 718 -4.87 27.74 21.95
C LEU A 718 -4.32 27.69 23.39
N ALA A 719 -3.34 26.82 23.65
CA ALA A 719 -2.64 26.77 24.94
C ALA A 719 -1.98 28.13 25.23
N ASN A 720 -1.99 28.58 26.48
CA ASN A 720 -1.27 29.78 26.88
C ASN A 720 0.20 29.45 27.15
N ASP A 721 1.09 30.43 26.97
CA ASP A 721 2.54 30.25 27.17
C ASP A 721 2.97 30.45 28.62
N ALA A 722 2.02 30.47 29.57
CA ALA A 722 2.29 30.76 30.98
C ALA A 722 3.27 29.75 31.57
N GLU A 723 3.08 28.46 31.28
CA GLU A 723 3.96 27.36 31.71
C GLU A 723 5.39 27.51 31.17
N TRP A 724 5.55 28.03 29.94
CA TRP A 724 6.86 28.24 29.33
C TRP A 724 7.59 29.45 29.92
N HIS A 725 6.85 30.52 30.21
CA HIS A 725 7.38 31.67 30.91
C HIS A 725 7.80 31.33 32.35
N GLU A 726 6.99 30.56 33.07
CA GLU A 726 7.31 30.08 34.43
C GLU A 726 8.51 29.13 34.41
N SER A 727 8.57 28.18 33.46
CA SER A 727 9.70 27.25 33.32
C SER A 727 11.02 27.98 33.01
N MET A 728 10.98 29.01 32.16
CA MET A 728 12.15 29.85 31.88
C MET A 728 12.54 30.70 33.09
N ALA A 729 11.58 31.22 33.85
CA ALA A 729 11.84 31.99 35.07
C ALA A 729 12.43 31.11 36.18
N GLU A 730 11.96 29.86 36.32
CA GLU A 730 12.48 28.90 37.29
C GLU A 730 13.91 28.48 36.97
N LEU A 731 14.19 28.06 35.73
CA LEU A 731 15.55 27.69 35.32
C LEU A 731 16.53 28.86 35.46
N ASN A 732 16.06 30.10 35.30
CA ASN A 732 16.89 31.29 35.45
C ASN A 732 17.41 31.50 36.88
N THR A 733 16.77 30.89 37.89
CA THR A 733 17.22 31.03 39.29
C THR A 733 18.44 30.18 39.63
N TRP A 734 18.74 29.13 38.87
CA TRP A 734 19.82 28.19 39.19
C TRP A 734 20.60 27.65 37.98
N GLY A 735 20.09 27.81 36.76
CA GLY A 735 20.69 27.30 35.53
C GLY A 735 21.72 28.23 34.91
N THR A 736 22.69 27.67 34.20
CA THR A 736 23.71 28.46 33.48
C THR A 736 23.14 29.06 32.19
N PRO A 737 23.70 30.17 31.66
CA PRO A 737 23.24 30.77 30.39
C PRO A 737 23.24 29.80 29.19
N SER A 738 24.10 28.78 29.20
CA SER A 738 24.09 27.73 28.17
C SER A 738 22.90 26.80 28.27
N GLN A 739 22.54 26.39 29.48
CA GLN A 739 21.36 25.54 29.74
C GLN A 739 20.06 26.32 29.47
N LEU A 740 20.03 27.62 29.79
CA LEU A 740 18.90 28.48 29.46
C LEU A 740 18.69 28.60 27.95
N ARG A 741 19.76 28.70 27.14
CA ARG A 741 19.65 28.69 25.67
C ARG A 741 19.15 27.36 25.13
N GLU A 742 19.62 26.25 25.70
CA GLU A 742 19.17 24.91 25.31
C GLU A 742 17.69 24.70 25.65
N MET A 743 17.25 25.14 26.83
CA MET A 743 15.83 25.11 27.22
C MET A 743 14.98 26.00 26.31
N PHE A 744 15.40 27.22 26.03
CA PHE A 744 14.70 28.13 25.11
C PHE A 744 14.51 27.50 23.72
N VAL A 745 15.57 26.91 23.17
CA VAL A 745 15.51 26.21 21.87
C VAL A 745 14.62 24.97 21.96
N THR A 746 14.68 24.22 23.06
CA THR A 746 13.83 23.04 23.30
C THR A 746 12.35 23.42 23.32
N LEU A 747 11.98 24.50 24.02
CA LEU A 747 10.61 25.00 24.05
C LEU A 747 10.11 25.41 22.66
N LEU A 748 10.94 26.09 21.87
CA LEU A 748 10.57 26.49 20.50
C LEU A 748 10.41 25.31 19.54
N ILE A 749 11.24 24.28 19.67
CA ILE A 749 11.21 23.11 18.78
C ILE A 749 10.09 22.14 19.17
N TYR A 750 9.86 21.93 20.47
CA TYR A 750 9.04 20.82 20.96
C TYR A 750 7.73 21.24 21.65
N CYS A 751 7.56 22.50 22.08
CA CYS A 751 6.48 22.88 23.00
C CYS A 751 5.40 23.83 22.44
N HIS A 752 5.32 24.06 21.12
CA HIS A 752 4.28 24.89 20.48
C HIS A 752 4.03 26.25 21.17
N VAL A 753 5.10 27.01 21.41
CA VAL A 753 5.03 28.38 21.99
C VAL A 753 4.19 29.30 21.09
N ALA A 754 3.10 29.85 21.63
CA ALA A 754 2.14 30.67 20.91
C ALA A 754 2.70 32.06 20.52
N ASN A 755 3.57 32.65 21.35
CA ASN A 755 4.24 33.93 21.16
C ASN A 755 5.76 33.85 21.45
N PRO A 756 6.56 33.29 20.53
CA PRO A 756 8.02 33.16 20.69
C PRO A 756 8.74 34.49 20.95
N LYS A 757 8.21 35.59 20.39
CA LYS A 757 8.80 36.92 20.52
C LYS A 757 8.70 37.42 21.96
N GLU A 758 7.54 37.28 22.60
CA GLU A 758 7.36 37.68 23.99
C GLU A 758 8.20 36.82 24.96
N LEU A 759 8.38 35.53 24.66
CA LEU A 759 9.29 34.66 25.42
C LEU A 759 10.74 35.15 25.30
N TRP A 760 11.20 35.45 24.08
CA TRP A 760 12.53 36.02 23.82
C TRP A 760 12.75 37.35 24.54
N ASP A 761 11.81 38.29 24.40
CA ASP A 761 11.91 39.64 24.96
C ASP A 761 12.08 39.61 26.49
N LYS A 762 11.53 38.60 27.17
CA LYS A 762 11.67 38.40 28.62
C LYS A 762 12.98 37.75 29.07
N CYS A 763 13.61 36.90 28.26
CA CYS A 763 14.75 36.08 28.70
C CYS A 763 16.10 36.36 28.01
N TRP A 764 16.14 37.11 26.90
CA TRP A 764 17.36 37.23 26.08
C TRP A 764 18.58 37.79 26.83
N LYS A 765 18.37 38.66 27.83
CA LYS A 765 19.47 39.24 28.62
C LYS A 765 20.22 38.17 29.40
N THR A 766 19.50 37.31 30.11
CA THR A 766 20.07 36.19 30.88
C THR A 766 20.62 35.08 29.97
N LEU A 767 20.04 34.89 28.78
CA LEU A 767 20.63 34.04 27.74
C LEU A 767 22.00 34.52 27.24
N SER A 768 22.40 35.76 27.53
CA SER A 768 23.59 36.41 26.98
C SER A 768 24.69 36.73 28.00
N GLU A 769 24.49 36.42 29.28
CA GLU A 769 25.41 36.81 30.37
C GLU A 769 26.81 36.19 30.26
N ASP A 770 26.92 34.97 29.70
CA ASP A 770 28.22 34.29 29.51
C ASP A 770 28.98 34.74 28.25
N ILE A 771 28.41 35.62 27.42
CA ILE A 771 29.02 36.04 26.14
C ILE A 771 30.29 36.84 26.37
N LEU A 772 30.30 37.75 27.36
CA LEU A 772 31.50 38.51 27.70
C LEU A 772 32.59 37.57 28.26
N TYR A 773 32.25 36.66 29.16
CA TYR A 773 33.18 35.67 29.70
C TYR A 773 33.80 34.79 28.60
N LYS A 774 32.97 34.29 27.64
CA LYS A 774 33.45 33.53 26.49
C LYS A 774 34.34 34.34 25.55
N LYS A 775 34.02 35.62 25.35
CA LYS A 775 34.85 36.55 24.58
C LYS A 775 36.20 36.81 25.26
N HIS A 776 36.21 36.93 26.59
CA HIS A 776 37.44 37.05 27.38
C HIS A 776 38.29 35.78 27.34
N GLN A 777 37.68 34.57 27.37
CA GLN A 777 38.42 33.31 27.18
C GLN A 777 39.06 33.20 25.78
N LEU A 778 38.35 33.61 24.73
CA LEU A 778 38.88 33.63 23.37
C LEU A 778 40.07 34.61 23.23
N ILE A 779 40.00 35.77 23.88
CA ILE A 779 41.09 36.77 23.89
C ILE A 779 42.27 36.30 24.76
N SER A 780 42.03 35.56 25.85
CA SER A 780 43.12 35.00 26.69
C SER A 780 43.87 33.86 26.01
N ILE A 781 43.19 33.05 25.17
CA ILE A 781 43.82 32.00 24.37
C ILE A 781 44.78 32.62 23.33
N ASP A 782 44.44 33.81 22.80
CA ASP A 782 45.27 34.55 21.86
C ASP A 782 46.53 35.16 22.51
N ARG A 783 46.50 35.46 23.82
CA ARG A 783 47.70 35.94 24.55
C ARG A 783 48.68 34.83 24.88
N THR A 784 48.19 33.64 25.24
CA THR A 784 49.06 32.47 25.50
C THR A 784 49.82 31.97 24.27
N LEU A 785 49.30 32.22 23.06
CA LEU A 785 50.00 31.88 21.80
C LEU A 785 51.07 32.90 21.40
N VAL A 786 51.14 34.06 22.04
CA VAL A 786 52.13 35.12 21.74
C VAL A 786 53.32 35.07 22.70
N GLU A 787 53.18 34.51 23.91
CA GLU A 787 54.28 34.43 24.89
C GLU A 787 55.25 33.25 24.68
N GLU A 788 54.91 32.23 23.88
CA GLU A 788 55.83 31.12 23.54
C GLU A 788 56.79 31.40 22.36
N VAL A 789 56.74 32.59 21.75
CA VAL A 789 57.59 32.94 20.58
C VAL A 789 58.55 34.12 20.86
N SER A 790 58.63 34.62 22.10
CA SER A 790 59.48 35.78 22.41
C SER A 790 60.17 35.71 23.79
N SER A 791 61.05 34.73 23.99
CA SER A 791 62.16 34.87 24.97
C SER A 791 63.26 33.81 24.78
N ASP A 792 64.22 34.13 23.90
CA ASP A 792 65.64 33.78 24.04
C ASP A 792 66.37 35.10 23.69
N PRO A 793 67.06 35.77 24.64
CA PRO A 793 68.49 35.47 24.83
C PRO A 793 69.02 35.73 26.25
N HIS A 794 69.91 34.87 26.75
CA HIS A 794 70.77 35.07 27.92
C HIS A 794 70.14 35.38 29.30
#